data_AF-A0A951L3X2-F1
#
_entry.id   AF-A0A951L3X2-F1
#
_cell.length_a   1.000
_cell.length_b   1.000
_cell.length_c   1.000
_cell.angle_alpha   90.00
_cell.angle_beta   90.00
_cell.angle_gamma   90.00
#
_symmetry.space_group_name_H-M   'P 1'
#
loop_
_entity.id
_entity.type
_entity.pdbx_description
1 polymer ?
#
loop_
_entity_poly.entity_id
_entity_poly.type
_entity_poly.pdbx_seq_one_letter_code
_entity_poly.pdbx_strand_id
1 'polypeptide(L)'
;ERLSRGYADLTPEEKSAVDGAVALDLKANRYDPASGTLALPAGAAESFTGLVKYWTRYFDRPERNGGLARETVSDPRELRQLTAFFGWTAWASAAMRPGTSHSYTNNFPYEPLAGNTPTAGALIYSALSLVFLLGGTAAVLLAFGKFDYLGWHRRTAAAARVAVLPVSDAQRATLKFMAIAALLFFGQTLIGGGVAHYRADPGSFYGIDLARLLPSNLLRTWHLQLAILWIATAYVGGALFVAGMLGHSELSGQRRAINLLFAAILVVVVGSLLGEWAGLLQWLGDTWFWFGNQGWEYLEIGRFWQILLAIGLVFWFGLLWRAVAPAWHDAEQRSLINFFLIAAAAIPVFYLPALFFDGSTHYTVADTWRFWIIHLWVEGFFELFVTVIVAIVFHRLGLVERITALRVIYLDVILIFGGGLIGTGHHWYFTGQTQLNMALSATFSALEVVPLTLLTLDAADFVTVAGGEAGAPFRHKWTFYFLMAVGFWNFTGAGVFGFLINMPIVSYFEAGTNLTPNHGHAAMMGVFGMLGVALMVFVLRETVHDSLWARLEKYVRCGFWGLNVGLAMMILFSLFPSGLLQVHDVLVNGYWHARSLDHLAGQLPRFLGWLRLPGDLVFIFLGALPILIAVGLGYLSLWSERPQAGAARPIRAA
;
A
#
# COMPACT_ATOMS: atom_id res chain seq x y z
N GLU A 1 -10.18 -34.09 32.94
CA GLU A 1 -9.36 -35.31 33.17
C GLU A 1 -8.55 -35.28 34.46
N ARG A 2 -7.71 -34.26 34.73
CA ARG A 2 -6.82 -34.28 35.92
C ARG A 2 -7.48 -34.02 37.29
N LEU A 3 -8.42 -33.07 37.36
CA LEU A 3 -9.00 -32.61 38.64
C LEU A 3 -10.53 -32.78 38.71
N SER A 4 -11.12 -33.41 37.69
CA SER A 4 -12.57 -33.67 37.57
C SER A 4 -13.50 -32.48 37.82
N ARG A 5 -13.00 -31.25 37.62
CA ARG A 5 -13.71 -29.97 37.73
C ARG A 5 -13.44 -29.12 36.48
N GLY A 6 -14.32 -28.15 36.21
CA GLY A 6 -14.11 -27.19 35.13
C GLY A 6 -12.95 -26.25 35.46
N TYR A 7 -12.24 -25.76 34.43
CA TYR A 7 -11.10 -24.86 34.62
C TYR A 7 -11.47 -23.60 35.44
N ALA A 8 -12.69 -23.08 35.26
CA ALA A 8 -13.19 -21.93 36.00
C ALA A 8 -13.22 -22.15 37.53
N ASP A 9 -13.48 -23.39 37.96
CA ASP A 9 -13.70 -23.79 39.37
C ASP A 9 -12.40 -24.21 40.09
N LEU A 10 -11.26 -24.11 39.42
CA LEU A 10 -9.94 -24.43 39.97
C LEU A 10 -9.38 -23.25 40.79
N THR A 11 -8.60 -23.56 41.83
CA THR A 11 -7.85 -22.54 42.57
C THR A 11 -6.75 -21.92 41.69
N PRO A 12 -6.19 -20.74 42.03
CA PRO A 12 -5.11 -20.13 41.27
C PRO A 12 -3.88 -21.03 41.09
N GLU A 13 -3.54 -21.83 42.11
CA GLU A 13 -2.43 -22.78 42.08
C GLU A 13 -2.73 -23.95 41.13
N GLU A 14 -3.96 -24.47 41.19
CA GLU A 14 -4.43 -25.53 40.30
C GLU A 14 -4.47 -25.08 38.84
N LYS A 15 -4.96 -23.85 38.58
CA LYS A 15 -4.94 -23.22 37.25
C LYS A 15 -3.52 -23.10 36.73
N SER A 16 -2.62 -22.55 37.54
CA SER A 16 -1.20 -22.40 37.17
C SER A 16 -0.54 -23.73 36.81
N ALA A 17 -0.84 -24.81 37.55
CA ALA A 17 -0.35 -26.15 37.25
C ALA A 17 -0.92 -26.73 35.94
N VAL A 18 -2.20 -26.47 35.64
CA VAL A 18 -2.85 -26.85 34.39
C VAL A 18 -2.26 -26.06 33.22
N ASP A 19 -2.15 -24.73 33.35
CA ASP A 19 -1.65 -23.83 32.30
C ASP A 19 -0.21 -24.17 31.92
N GLY A 20 0.67 -24.36 32.90
CA GLY A 20 2.05 -24.77 32.65
C GLY A 20 2.15 -26.11 31.92
N ALA A 21 1.28 -27.07 32.26
CA ALA A 21 1.26 -28.36 31.58
C ALA A 21 0.72 -28.27 30.14
N VAL A 22 -0.31 -27.44 29.90
CA VAL A 22 -0.84 -27.18 28.56
C VAL A 22 0.21 -26.49 27.70
N ALA A 23 0.90 -25.48 28.23
CA ALA A 23 2.00 -24.80 27.54
C ALA A 23 3.09 -25.79 27.12
N LEU A 24 3.55 -26.67 28.03
CA LEU A 24 4.54 -27.70 27.70
C LEU A 24 4.03 -28.67 26.62
N ASP A 25 2.77 -29.07 26.70
CA ASP A 25 2.16 -29.98 25.74
C ASP A 25 2.06 -29.35 24.34
N LEU A 26 1.64 -28.09 24.24
CA LEU A 26 1.54 -27.33 22.98
C LEU A 26 2.92 -26.97 22.40
N LYS A 27 3.91 -26.69 23.25
CA LYS A 27 5.30 -26.42 22.80
C LYS A 27 6.00 -27.65 22.25
N ALA A 28 5.62 -28.86 22.66
CA ALA A 28 6.24 -30.08 22.18
C ALA A 28 5.93 -30.32 20.69
N ASN A 29 6.98 -30.39 19.87
CA ASN A 29 6.86 -30.67 18.45
C ASN A 29 6.74 -32.18 18.21
N ARG A 30 5.56 -32.60 17.72
CA ARG A 30 5.21 -34.01 17.44
C ARG A 30 5.09 -34.30 15.94
N TYR A 31 5.72 -33.47 15.11
CA TYR A 31 5.84 -33.73 13.69
C TYR A 31 7.00 -34.68 13.44
N ASP A 32 6.72 -35.82 12.80
CA ASP A 32 7.73 -36.75 12.32
C ASP A 32 8.06 -36.45 10.85
N PRO A 33 9.26 -35.95 10.54
CA PRO A 33 9.66 -35.64 9.17
C PRO A 33 9.82 -36.88 8.29
N ALA A 34 10.05 -38.07 8.86
CA ALA A 34 10.23 -39.30 8.08
C ALA A 34 8.90 -39.82 7.52
N SER A 35 7.83 -39.76 8.32
CA SER A 35 6.48 -40.17 7.90
C SER A 35 5.60 -39.02 7.40
N GLY A 36 6.01 -37.75 7.61
CA GLY A 36 5.20 -36.58 7.29
C GLY A 36 3.95 -36.43 8.17
N THR A 37 3.93 -37.08 9.34
CA THR A 37 2.76 -37.14 10.21
C THR A 37 2.90 -36.22 11.42
N LEU A 38 1.88 -35.40 11.69
CA LEU A 38 1.75 -34.64 12.93
C LEU A 38 0.78 -35.36 13.88
N ALA A 39 1.30 -35.88 14.99
CA ALA A 39 0.47 -36.50 16.01
C ALA A 39 -0.14 -35.44 16.94
N LEU A 40 -1.47 -35.38 17.02
CA LEU A 40 -2.18 -34.50 17.94
C LEU A 40 -2.37 -35.16 19.32
N PRO A 41 -2.10 -34.45 20.42
CA PRO A 41 -2.53 -34.88 21.75
C PRO A 41 -4.04 -35.10 21.82
N ALA A 42 -4.49 -35.96 22.74
CA ALA A 42 -5.91 -36.30 22.90
C ALA A 42 -6.80 -35.04 23.07
N GLY A 43 -6.41 -34.11 23.94
CA GLY A 43 -7.13 -32.85 24.15
C GLY A 43 -7.16 -31.95 22.91
N ALA A 44 -6.10 -31.94 22.10
CA ALA A 44 -6.07 -31.20 20.84
C ALA A 44 -6.98 -31.85 19.78
N ALA A 45 -7.06 -33.18 19.73
CA ALA A 45 -7.97 -33.91 18.85
C ALA A 45 -9.45 -33.69 19.21
N GLU A 46 -9.76 -33.66 20.52
CA GLU A 46 -11.10 -33.29 21.00
C GLU A 46 -11.44 -31.85 20.65
N SER A 47 -10.50 -30.92 20.92
CA SER A 47 -10.65 -29.49 20.59
C SER A 47 -10.88 -29.29 19.10
N PHE A 48 -10.16 -29.99 18.23
CA PHE A 48 -10.34 -29.94 16.78
C PHE A 48 -11.78 -30.30 16.37
N THR A 49 -12.35 -31.35 16.97
CA THR A 49 -13.73 -31.76 16.71
C THR A 49 -14.75 -30.71 17.18
N GLY A 50 -14.48 -30.05 18.31
CA GLY A 50 -15.27 -28.91 18.79
C GLY A 50 -15.15 -27.68 17.89
N LEU A 51 -13.95 -27.39 17.38
CA LEU A 51 -13.67 -26.24 16.51
C LEU A 51 -14.40 -26.33 15.17
N VAL A 52 -14.57 -27.52 14.59
CA VAL A 52 -15.40 -27.68 13.38
C VAL A 52 -16.82 -27.15 13.64
N LYS A 53 -17.44 -27.54 14.76
CA LYS A 53 -18.78 -27.06 15.14
C LYS A 53 -18.80 -25.56 15.44
N TYR A 54 -17.72 -25.04 16.00
CA TYR A 54 -17.57 -23.60 16.24
C TYR A 54 -17.58 -22.82 14.93
N TRP A 55 -16.72 -23.18 13.97
CA TRP A 55 -16.64 -22.50 12.68
C TRP A 55 -17.90 -22.65 11.84
N THR A 56 -18.58 -23.81 11.88
CA THR A 56 -19.91 -23.95 11.25
C THR A 56 -20.90 -22.91 11.80
N ARG A 57 -20.93 -22.71 13.12
CA ARG A 57 -21.82 -21.71 13.75
C ARG A 57 -21.39 -20.28 13.47
N TYR A 58 -20.07 -20.04 13.34
CA TYR A 58 -19.53 -18.73 13.02
C TYR A 58 -20.07 -18.24 11.67
N PHE A 59 -20.07 -19.08 10.63
CA PHE A 59 -20.54 -18.68 9.30
C PHE A 59 -22.08 -18.64 9.13
N ASP A 60 -22.86 -19.07 10.13
CA ASP A 60 -24.34 -19.08 10.05
C ASP A 60 -24.96 -17.68 10.25
N ARG A 61 -24.33 -16.77 11.01
CA ARG A 61 -24.94 -15.47 11.40
C ARG A 61 -24.02 -14.25 11.22
N PRO A 62 -24.39 -13.26 10.38
CA PRO A 62 -23.61 -12.04 10.13
C PRO A 62 -23.20 -11.23 11.36
N GLU A 63 -24.08 -11.14 12.38
CA GLU A 63 -23.84 -10.30 13.56
C GLU A 63 -22.72 -10.84 14.44
N ARG A 64 -22.36 -12.13 14.27
CA ARG A 64 -21.32 -12.82 15.05
C ARG A 64 -20.09 -13.19 14.22
N ASN A 65 -20.03 -12.74 12.97
CA ASN A 65 -18.97 -13.13 12.05
C ASN A 65 -18.18 -11.94 11.47
N GLY A 66 -18.43 -10.73 11.98
CA GLY A 66 -17.72 -9.52 11.55
C GLY A 66 -18.22 -8.96 10.21
N GLY A 67 -19.51 -9.11 9.90
CA GLY A 67 -20.14 -8.54 8.70
C GLY A 67 -19.90 -9.36 7.42
N LEU A 68 -19.57 -10.64 7.55
CA LEU A 68 -19.54 -11.59 6.44
C LEU A 68 -20.96 -11.98 6.04
N ALA A 69 -21.13 -12.37 4.77
CA ALA A 69 -22.41 -12.89 4.29
C ALA A 69 -22.81 -14.16 5.06
N ARG A 70 -24.12 -14.38 5.20
CA ARG A 70 -24.65 -15.62 5.77
C ARG A 70 -24.20 -16.81 4.90
N GLU A 71 -23.83 -17.91 5.56
CA GLU A 71 -23.41 -19.15 4.90
C GLU A 71 -22.23 -18.94 3.93
N THR A 72 -21.31 -18.03 4.27
CA THR A 72 -20.08 -17.75 3.47
C THR A 72 -19.32 -19.04 3.16
N VAL A 73 -19.25 -19.98 4.11
CA VAL A 73 -18.77 -21.35 3.90
C VAL A 73 -19.77 -22.31 4.53
N SER A 74 -20.38 -23.18 3.73
CA SER A 74 -21.43 -24.10 4.16
C SER A 74 -21.12 -25.58 3.89
N ASP A 75 -20.17 -25.89 2.99
CA ASP A 75 -19.78 -27.26 2.71
C ASP A 75 -19.06 -27.89 3.93
N PRO A 76 -19.54 -29.02 4.48
CA PRO A 76 -18.94 -29.65 5.65
C PRO A 76 -17.49 -30.13 5.46
N ARG A 77 -17.11 -30.50 4.23
CA ARG A 77 -15.73 -30.88 3.89
C ARG A 77 -14.83 -29.66 3.89
N GLU A 78 -15.25 -28.57 3.27
CA GLU A 78 -14.50 -27.30 3.27
C GLU A 78 -14.34 -26.75 4.69
N LEU A 79 -15.40 -26.78 5.49
CA LEU A 79 -15.35 -26.37 6.91
C LEU A 79 -14.33 -27.19 7.70
N ARG A 80 -14.27 -28.51 7.46
CA ARG A 80 -13.26 -29.37 8.09
C ARG A 80 -11.84 -29.03 7.62
N GLN A 81 -11.65 -28.78 6.32
CA GLN A 81 -10.35 -28.40 5.74
C GLN A 81 -9.89 -27.03 6.25
N LEU A 82 -10.78 -26.04 6.32
CA LEU A 82 -10.51 -24.73 6.89
C LEU A 82 -10.13 -24.82 8.37
N THR A 83 -10.86 -25.64 9.13
CA THR A 83 -10.52 -25.92 10.54
C THR A 83 -9.14 -26.58 10.66
N ALA A 84 -8.78 -27.49 9.74
CA ALA A 84 -7.45 -28.11 9.69
C ALA A 84 -6.36 -27.09 9.36
N PHE A 85 -6.62 -26.17 8.43
CA PHE A 85 -5.70 -25.07 8.12
C PHE A 85 -5.47 -24.17 9.35
N PHE A 86 -6.52 -23.76 10.06
CA PHE A 86 -6.39 -22.99 11.30
C PHE A 86 -5.69 -23.77 12.42
N GLY A 87 -5.95 -25.08 12.53
CA GLY A 87 -5.24 -25.94 13.47
C GLY A 87 -3.74 -26.04 13.14
N TRP A 88 -3.39 -26.11 11.86
CA TRP A 88 -2.01 -26.13 11.39
C TRP A 88 -1.29 -24.81 11.70
N THR A 89 -1.90 -23.66 11.41
CA THR A 89 -1.29 -22.35 11.74
C THR A 89 -1.12 -22.17 13.24
N ALA A 90 -2.11 -22.57 14.05
CA ALA A 90 -2.03 -22.53 15.50
C ALA A 90 -0.92 -23.46 16.04
N TRP A 91 -0.80 -24.68 15.51
CA TRP A 91 0.29 -25.60 15.85
C TRP A 91 1.66 -24.99 15.52
N ALA A 92 1.85 -24.47 14.30
CA ALA A 92 3.11 -23.85 13.90
C ALA A 92 3.46 -22.64 14.79
N SER A 93 2.44 -21.91 15.26
CA SER A 93 2.61 -20.74 16.11
C SER A 93 3.11 -21.05 17.54
N ALA A 94 2.83 -22.27 18.03
CA ALA A 94 3.16 -22.69 19.39
C ALA A 94 4.34 -23.68 19.42
N ALA A 95 4.31 -24.73 18.60
CA ALA A 95 5.27 -25.83 18.65
C ALA A 95 6.70 -25.36 18.39
N MET A 96 7.63 -25.78 19.26
CA MET A 96 9.04 -25.40 19.14
C MET A 96 9.64 -25.90 17.82
N ARG A 97 10.35 -25.01 17.13
CA ARG A 97 11.14 -25.40 15.97
C ARG A 97 12.27 -26.33 16.44
N PRO A 98 12.55 -27.44 15.74
CA PRO A 98 13.59 -28.39 16.13
C PRO A 98 14.94 -27.72 16.39
N GLY A 99 15.59 -28.04 17.51
CA GLY A 99 16.88 -27.48 17.91
C GLY A 99 16.85 -26.03 18.39
N THR A 100 15.67 -25.46 18.65
CA THR A 100 15.52 -24.08 19.13
C THR A 100 14.61 -23.99 20.37
N SER A 101 14.59 -22.83 21.01
CA SER A 101 13.74 -22.51 22.16
C SER A 101 12.48 -21.71 21.81
N HIS A 102 12.14 -21.56 20.53
CA HIS A 102 11.02 -20.77 20.05
C HIS A 102 10.22 -21.52 18.99
N SER A 103 8.98 -21.09 18.75
CA SER A 103 8.12 -21.71 17.74
C SER A 103 8.52 -21.38 16.30
N TYR A 104 7.87 -21.99 15.31
CA TYR A 104 8.14 -21.69 13.90
C TYR A 104 7.93 -20.21 13.56
N THR A 105 7.06 -19.51 14.29
CA THR A 105 6.70 -18.09 14.12
C THR A 105 7.42 -17.16 15.11
N ASN A 106 8.55 -17.59 15.67
CA ASN A 106 9.28 -16.82 16.69
C ASN A 106 8.41 -16.47 17.92
N ASN A 107 7.62 -17.46 18.38
CA ASN A 107 6.67 -17.37 19.49
C ASN A 107 5.49 -16.41 19.27
N PHE A 108 5.23 -15.92 18.06
CA PHE A 108 4.03 -15.12 17.79
C PHE A 108 2.82 -16.05 17.55
N PRO A 109 1.59 -15.69 17.99
CA PRO A 109 1.20 -14.46 18.69
C PRO A 109 1.47 -14.49 20.19
N TYR A 110 1.40 -13.34 20.86
CA TYR A 110 1.46 -13.26 22.32
C TYR A 110 0.28 -14.01 22.97
N GLU A 111 0.61 -15.15 23.59
CA GLU A 111 -0.34 -16.04 24.27
C GLU A 111 0.39 -16.83 25.37
N PRO A 112 0.45 -16.29 26.60
CA PRO A 112 1.14 -16.93 27.71
C PRO A 112 0.64 -18.34 28.02
N LEU A 113 -0.66 -18.66 27.81
CA LEU A 113 -1.21 -19.99 28.06
C LEU A 113 -0.68 -21.05 27.08
N ALA A 114 -0.26 -20.63 25.88
CA ALA A 114 0.44 -21.48 24.92
C ALA A 114 1.97 -21.47 25.11
N GLY A 115 2.47 -20.79 26.15
CA GLY A 115 3.90 -20.56 26.36
C GLY A 115 4.53 -19.58 25.37
N ASN A 116 3.72 -18.79 24.66
CA ASN A 116 4.20 -17.80 23.71
C ASN A 116 4.52 -16.48 24.43
N THR A 117 5.81 -16.16 24.47
CA THR A 117 6.35 -14.89 24.97
C THR A 117 7.42 -14.38 24.00
N PRO A 118 7.72 -13.06 24.02
CA PRO A 118 8.73 -12.49 23.14
C PRO A 118 10.07 -13.22 23.26
N THR A 119 10.66 -13.56 22.12
CA THR A 119 11.99 -14.16 22.09
C THR A 119 13.06 -13.15 22.50
N ALA A 120 14.20 -13.63 23.03
CA ALA A 120 15.35 -12.76 23.30
C ALA A 120 15.84 -12.02 22.04
N GLY A 121 15.74 -12.66 20.87
CA GLY A 121 16.08 -12.03 19.59
C GLY A 121 15.18 -10.85 19.26
N ALA A 122 13.87 -10.94 19.50
CA ALA A 122 12.95 -9.82 19.29
C ALA A 122 13.39 -8.57 20.10
N LEU A 123 13.87 -8.75 21.33
CA LEU A 123 14.40 -7.66 22.15
C LEU A 123 15.75 -7.13 21.62
N ILE A 124 16.71 -8.02 21.41
CA ILE A 124 18.08 -7.66 21.00
C ILE A 124 18.08 -6.94 19.64
N TYR A 125 17.35 -7.47 18.66
CA TYR A 125 17.32 -6.92 17.29
C TYR A 125 16.52 -5.61 17.22
N SER A 126 15.58 -5.40 18.13
CA SER A 126 14.95 -4.09 18.32
C SER A 126 15.93 -3.03 18.85
N ALA A 127 16.82 -3.40 19.77
CA ALA A 127 17.85 -2.48 20.24
C ALA A 127 18.89 -2.20 19.14
N LEU A 128 19.30 -3.22 18.39
CA LEU A 128 20.25 -3.05 17.27
C LEU A 128 19.68 -2.24 16.12
N SER A 129 18.38 -2.35 15.82
CA SER A 129 17.74 -1.54 14.78
C SER A 129 17.79 -0.04 15.09
N LEU A 130 17.65 0.35 16.38
CA LEU A 130 17.85 1.74 16.81
C LEU A 130 19.28 2.23 16.60
N VAL A 131 20.28 1.38 16.85
CA VAL A 131 21.69 1.72 16.57
C VAL A 131 21.90 1.97 15.07
N PHE A 132 21.31 1.13 14.21
CA PHE A 132 21.35 1.31 12.77
C PHE A 132 20.65 2.59 12.32
N LEU A 133 19.46 2.88 12.85
CA LEU A 133 18.73 4.12 12.55
C LEU A 133 19.55 5.36 12.92
N LEU A 134 20.04 5.42 14.16
CA LEU A 134 20.80 6.58 14.66
C LEU A 134 22.14 6.72 13.93
N GLY A 135 22.86 5.61 13.73
CA GLY A 135 24.13 5.59 13.00
C GLY A 135 23.98 5.97 11.54
N GLY A 136 22.96 5.43 10.86
CA GLY A 136 22.63 5.76 9.47
C GLY A 136 22.23 7.23 9.32
N THR A 137 21.36 7.73 10.20
CA THR A 137 20.97 9.15 10.23
C THR A 137 22.19 10.05 10.43
N ALA A 138 23.04 9.75 11.41
CA ALA A 138 24.26 10.53 11.65
C ALA A 138 25.22 10.51 10.45
N ALA A 139 25.44 9.35 9.82
CA ALA A 139 26.31 9.21 8.67
C ALA A 139 25.82 10.03 7.48
N VAL A 140 24.52 10.00 7.21
CA VAL A 140 23.91 10.75 6.11
C VAL A 140 23.89 12.26 6.40
N LEU A 141 23.52 12.68 7.60
CA LEU A 141 23.59 14.10 7.99
C LEU A 141 25.01 14.65 7.92
N LEU A 142 26.02 13.86 8.32
CA LEU A 142 27.43 14.22 8.17
C LEU A 142 27.82 14.36 6.69
N ALA A 143 27.34 13.46 5.83
CA ALA A 143 27.58 13.53 4.39
C ALA A 143 26.96 14.81 3.78
N PHE A 144 25.70 15.12 4.10
CA PHE A 144 25.02 16.33 3.63
C PHE A 144 25.67 17.62 4.17
N GLY A 145 26.11 17.62 5.44
CA GLY A 145 26.81 18.76 6.02
C GLY A 145 28.21 18.99 5.44
N LYS A 146 28.87 17.93 4.95
CA LYS A 146 30.22 18.00 4.36
C LYS A 146 30.21 18.27 2.85
N PHE A 147 29.22 17.74 2.13
CA PHE A 147 29.14 17.79 0.68
C PHE A 147 27.96 18.66 0.25
N ASP A 148 28.25 19.93 -0.03
CA ASP A 148 27.30 20.99 -0.44
C ASP A 148 26.53 20.73 -1.74
N TYR A 149 26.89 19.66 -2.46
CA TYR A 149 26.27 19.26 -3.72
C TYR A 149 25.24 18.13 -3.60
N LEU A 150 24.99 17.62 -2.39
CA LEU A 150 23.94 16.64 -2.10
C LEU A 150 22.61 17.34 -1.81
N GLY A 151 21.48 16.76 -2.20
CA GLY A 151 20.15 17.38 -2.02
C GLY A 151 19.73 18.33 -3.14
N TRP A 152 18.58 18.99 -2.97
CA TRP A 152 17.93 19.80 -4.02
C TRP A 152 18.46 21.25 -4.14
N HIS A 153 19.75 21.46 -3.85
CA HIS A 153 20.35 22.80 -3.80
C HIS A 153 20.34 23.53 -5.15
N ARG A 154 20.00 24.83 -5.09
CA ARG A 154 20.09 25.77 -6.21
C ARG A 154 21.43 26.53 -6.14
N ARG A 155 22.36 26.28 -7.06
CA ARG A 155 23.40 27.28 -7.35
C ARG A 155 22.81 28.33 -8.29
N THR A 156 22.43 29.47 -7.72
CA THR A 156 22.39 30.79 -8.39
C THR A 156 22.08 30.79 -9.89
N ALA A 157 20.84 30.46 -10.28
CA ALA A 157 20.34 30.76 -11.61
C ALA A 157 19.13 31.68 -11.49
N ALA A 158 19.22 32.84 -12.14
CA ALA A 158 18.14 33.82 -12.27
C ALA A 158 16.83 33.12 -12.67
N ALA A 159 15.72 33.55 -12.06
CA ALA A 159 14.38 32.99 -12.20
C ALA A 159 14.10 32.47 -13.62
N ALA A 160 14.26 31.16 -13.82
CA ALA A 160 13.87 30.52 -15.04
C ALA A 160 12.36 30.72 -15.18
N ARG A 161 11.93 31.41 -16.24
CA ARG A 161 10.52 31.41 -16.62
C ARG A 161 10.14 29.95 -16.86
N VAL A 162 9.22 29.44 -16.06
CA VAL A 162 8.68 28.08 -16.20
C VAL A 162 8.25 27.91 -17.65
N ALA A 163 8.94 27.03 -18.38
CA ALA A 163 8.67 26.83 -19.80
C ALA A 163 7.28 26.21 -19.96
N VAL A 164 6.42 26.87 -20.75
CA VAL A 164 5.19 26.24 -21.22
C VAL A 164 5.57 25.36 -22.41
N LEU A 165 5.50 24.05 -22.23
CA LEU A 165 5.84 23.11 -23.29
C LEU A 165 4.60 22.85 -24.17
N PRO A 166 4.75 22.82 -25.51
CA PRO A 166 3.65 22.43 -26.37
C PRO A 166 3.25 20.98 -26.08
N VAL A 167 1.97 20.76 -25.76
CA VAL A 167 1.43 19.43 -25.45
C VAL A 167 0.93 18.75 -26.71
N SER A 168 1.50 17.58 -27.01
CA SER A 168 1.14 16.75 -28.16
C SER A 168 -0.22 16.07 -28.01
N ASP A 169 -0.74 15.53 -29.11
CA ASP A 169 -2.01 14.80 -29.15
C ASP A 169 -1.95 13.50 -28.33
N ALA A 170 -0.81 12.80 -28.37
CA ALA A 170 -0.54 11.66 -27.51
C ALA A 170 -0.53 12.03 -26.02
N GLN A 171 0.07 13.17 -25.65
CA GLN A 171 0.08 13.65 -24.26
C GLN A 171 -1.32 14.07 -23.80
N ARG A 172 -2.10 14.79 -24.62
CA ARG A 172 -3.50 15.11 -24.31
C ARG A 172 -4.34 13.86 -24.08
N ALA A 173 -4.07 12.77 -24.82
CA ALA A 173 -4.76 11.50 -24.63
C ALA A 173 -4.51 10.87 -23.26
N THR A 174 -3.47 11.26 -22.50
CA THR A 174 -3.24 10.75 -21.14
C THR A 174 -4.21 11.33 -20.10
N LEU A 175 -4.89 12.45 -20.39
CA LEU A 175 -5.82 13.08 -19.44
C LEU A 175 -6.99 12.15 -19.04
N LYS A 176 -7.41 11.24 -19.93
CA LYS A 176 -8.43 10.23 -19.62
C LYS A 176 -7.96 9.21 -18.57
N PHE A 177 -6.65 8.94 -18.48
CA PHE A 177 -6.09 8.10 -17.42
C PHE A 177 -6.24 8.82 -16.07
N MET A 178 -6.01 10.14 -16.05
CA MET A 178 -6.22 10.95 -14.85
C MET A 178 -7.71 10.95 -14.45
N ALA A 179 -8.62 11.10 -15.42
CA ALA A 179 -10.05 11.10 -15.17
C ALA A 179 -10.56 9.77 -14.62
N ILE A 180 -10.15 8.63 -15.22
CA ILE A 180 -10.56 7.32 -14.70
C ILE A 180 -9.91 7.04 -13.34
N ALA A 181 -8.65 7.42 -13.14
CA ALA A 181 -8.00 7.26 -11.83
C ALA A 181 -8.68 8.10 -10.74
N ALA A 182 -9.11 9.33 -11.04
CA ALA A 182 -9.89 10.14 -10.10
C ALA A 182 -11.27 9.52 -9.79
N LEU A 183 -11.91 8.87 -10.78
CA LEU A 183 -13.18 8.17 -10.57
C LEU A 183 -13.00 6.92 -9.70
N LEU A 184 -11.98 6.11 -9.99
CA LEU A 184 -11.62 4.93 -9.20
C LEU A 184 -11.23 5.34 -7.77
N PHE A 185 -10.46 6.42 -7.61
CA PHE A 185 -10.12 6.97 -6.31
C PHE A 185 -11.36 7.36 -5.52
N PHE A 186 -12.29 8.13 -6.11
CA PHE A 186 -13.53 8.49 -5.44
C PHE A 186 -14.35 7.24 -5.03
N GLY A 187 -14.52 6.27 -5.94
CA GLY A 187 -15.19 4.99 -5.63
C GLY A 187 -14.50 4.22 -4.50
N GLN A 188 -13.17 4.18 -4.49
CA GLN A 188 -12.35 3.56 -3.46
C GLN A 188 -12.58 4.17 -2.08
N THR A 189 -12.72 5.50 -2.00
CA THR A 189 -12.99 6.19 -0.73
C THR A 189 -14.39 5.90 -0.19
N LEU A 190 -15.40 5.78 -1.06
CA LEU A 190 -16.76 5.38 -0.67
C LEU A 190 -16.79 3.95 -0.11
N ILE A 191 -16.11 3.03 -0.80
CA ILE A 191 -15.95 1.65 -0.35
C ILE A 191 -15.19 1.61 0.99
N GLY A 192 -14.16 2.44 1.16
CA GLY A 192 -13.44 2.59 2.42
C GLY A 192 -14.33 3.06 3.57
N GLY A 193 -15.22 4.01 3.32
CA GLY A 193 -16.26 4.41 4.28
C GLY A 193 -17.18 3.25 4.67
N GLY A 194 -17.54 2.37 3.72
CA GLY A 194 -18.29 1.14 4.00
C GLY A 194 -17.51 0.13 4.86
N VAL A 195 -16.21 -0.04 4.63
CA VAL A 195 -15.34 -0.87 5.48
C VAL A 195 -15.25 -0.30 6.90
N ALA A 196 -15.06 1.02 7.03
CA ALA A 196 -15.03 1.70 8.32
C ALA A 196 -16.37 1.56 9.06
N HIS A 197 -17.48 1.63 8.34
CA HIS A 197 -18.81 1.42 8.90
C HIS A 197 -18.95 0.02 9.51
N TYR A 198 -18.60 -1.06 8.78
CA TYR A 198 -18.66 -2.42 9.31
C TYR A 198 -17.81 -2.64 10.55
N ARG A 199 -16.77 -1.82 10.76
CA ARG A 199 -15.99 -1.86 11.99
C ARG A 199 -16.75 -1.29 13.18
N ALA A 200 -17.48 -0.19 12.97
CA ALA A 200 -18.25 0.49 14.02
C ALA A 200 -19.62 -0.16 14.28
N ASP A 201 -20.18 -0.79 13.25
CA ASP A 201 -21.44 -1.53 13.28
C ASP A 201 -21.41 -2.72 12.32
N PRO A 202 -20.90 -3.89 12.75
CA PRO A 202 -20.73 -5.06 11.89
C PRO A 202 -22.04 -5.69 11.40
N GLY A 203 -23.15 -5.47 12.11
CA GLY A 203 -24.43 -6.15 11.86
C GLY A 203 -25.39 -5.39 10.95
N SER A 204 -25.13 -4.12 10.64
CA SER A 204 -26.05 -3.31 9.84
C SER A 204 -25.37 -2.09 9.22
N PHE A 205 -25.86 -1.66 8.06
CA PHE A 205 -25.51 -0.38 7.44
C PHE A 205 -26.67 0.61 7.62
N TYR A 206 -26.69 1.35 8.73
CA TYR A 206 -27.75 2.32 9.07
C TYR A 206 -29.18 1.74 9.00
N GLY A 207 -29.37 0.48 9.43
CA GLY A 207 -30.64 -0.23 9.36
C GLY A 207 -30.83 -1.09 8.10
N ILE A 208 -29.89 -1.06 7.15
CA ILE A 208 -29.92 -1.85 5.91
C ILE A 208 -28.99 -3.06 6.04
N ASP A 209 -29.44 -4.24 5.60
CA ASP A 209 -28.61 -5.44 5.49
C ASP A 209 -27.75 -5.39 4.21
N LEU A 210 -26.68 -4.59 4.28
CA LEU A 210 -25.74 -4.41 3.17
C LEU A 210 -24.93 -5.68 2.89
N ALA A 211 -24.77 -6.57 3.88
CA ALA A 211 -23.91 -7.75 3.78
C ALA A 211 -24.40 -8.78 2.74
N ARG A 212 -25.69 -8.74 2.36
CA ARG A 212 -26.23 -9.55 1.26
C ARG A 212 -25.65 -9.22 -0.11
N LEU A 213 -25.30 -7.95 -0.33
CA LEU A 213 -24.81 -7.48 -1.62
C LEU A 213 -23.31 -7.16 -1.56
N LEU A 214 -22.91 -6.44 -0.52
CA LEU A 214 -21.57 -5.93 -0.31
C LEU A 214 -21.08 -6.30 1.11
N PRO A 215 -20.72 -7.59 1.34
CA PRO A 215 -20.19 -8.03 2.62
C PRO A 215 -18.83 -7.39 2.92
N SER A 216 -18.42 -7.41 4.20
CA SER A 216 -17.24 -6.67 4.67
C SER A 216 -15.94 -7.09 3.98
N ASN A 217 -15.78 -8.38 3.66
CA ASN A 217 -14.63 -8.92 2.92
C ASN A 217 -14.59 -8.47 1.45
N LEU A 218 -15.74 -8.32 0.78
CA LEU A 218 -15.80 -7.77 -0.58
C LEU A 218 -15.45 -6.29 -0.59
N LEU A 219 -16.02 -5.50 0.33
CA LEU A 219 -15.67 -4.08 0.44
C LEU A 219 -14.18 -3.91 0.73
N ARG A 220 -13.60 -4.73 1.61
CA ARG A 220 -12.16 -4.70 1.88
C ARG A 220 -11.33 -5.06 0.65
N THR A 221 -11.71 -6.12 -0.06
CA THR A 221 -11.06 -6.54 -1.32
C THR A 221 -11.03 -5.40 -2.32
N TRP A 222 -12.21 -4.82 -2.63
CA TRP A 222 -12.29 -3.72 -3.58
C TRP A 222 -11.59 -2.45 -3.10
N HIS A 223 -11.59 -2.16 -1.79
CA HIS A 223 -10.90 -0.99 -1.25
C HIS A 223 -9.38 -1.04 -1.51
N LEU A 224 -8.77 -2.21 -1.32
CA LEU A 224 -7.33 -2.42 -1.52
C LEU A 224 -7.00 -2.53 -3.02
N GLN A 225 -7.78 -3.29 -3.78
CA GLN A 225 -7.59 -3.42 -5.22
C GLN A 225 -7.71 -2.08 -5.92
N LEU A 226 -8.76 -1.30 -5.63
CA LEU A 226 -8.91 0.02 -6.21
C LEU A 226 -7.77 0.96 -5.78
N ALA A 227 -7.25 0.86 -4.56
CA ALA A 227 -6.12 1.68 -4.10
C ALA A 227 -4.90 1.48 -5.00
N ILE A 228 -4.54 0.22 -5.29
CA ILE A 228 -3.46 -0.09 -6.23
C ILE A 228 -3.81 0.39 -7.64
N LEU A 229 -5.01 0.05 -8.13
CA LEU A 229 -5.41 0.29 -9.52
C LEU A 229 -5.45 1.78 -9.87
N TRP A 230 -5.99 2.64 -9.00
CA TRP A 230 -6.08 4.07 -9.31
C TRP A 230 -4.71 4.75 -9.26
N ILE A 231 -3.86 4.41 -8.27
CA ILE A 231 -2.50 4.95 -8.15
C ILE A 231 -1.67 4.51 -9.36
N ALA A 232 -1.67 3.21 -9.67
CA ALA A 232 -0.98 2.68 -10.83
C ALA A 232 -1.47 3.30 -12.13
N THR A 233 -2.78 3.52 -12.29
CA THR A 233 -3.35 4.17 -13.49
C THR A 233 -2.90 5.63 -13.63
N ALA A 234 -2.85 6.38 -12.51
CA ALA A 234 -2.31 7.74 -12.49
C ALA A 234 -0.82 7.76 -12.85
N TYR A 235 -0.03 6.80 -12.36
CA TYR A 235 1.41 6.73 -12.62
C TYR A 235 1.68 6.33 -14.07
N VAL A 236 0.98 5.33 -14.59
CA VAL A 236 1.04 4.89 -16.00
C VAL A 236 0.74 6.06 -16.94
N GLY A 237 -0.35 6.80 -16.69
CA GLY A 237 -0.72 7.95 -17.50
C GLY A 237 0.24 9.13 -17.36
N GLY A 238 0.69 9.43 -16.13
CA GLY A 238 1.64 10.50 -15.85
C GLY A 238 3.00 10.24 -16.49
N ALA A 239 3.48 9.00 -16.43
CA ALA A 239 4.72 8.58 -17.07
C ALA A 239 4.66 8.68 -18.60
N LEU A 240 3.54 8.31 -19.22
CA LEU A 240 3.33 8.51 -20.66
C LEU A 240 3.38 9.99 -21.02
N PHE A 241 2.83 10.86 -20.16
CA PHE A 241 2.89 12.31 -20.36
C PHE A 241 4.34 12.83 -20.28
N VAL A 242 5.08 12.42 -19.25
CA VAL A 242 6.49 12.80 -19.04
C VAL A 242 7.41 12.23 -20.12
N ALA A 243 7.19 11.00 -20.58
CA ALA A 243 7.92 10.44 -21.71
C ALA A 243 7.73 11.28 -22.98
N GLY A 244 6.53 11.82 -23.20
CA GLY A 244 6.27 12.79 -24.26
C GLY A 244 7.01 14.12 -24.09
N MET A 245 7.27 14.56 -22.85
CA MET A 245 8.11 15.76 -22.57
C MET A 245 9.59 15.50 -22.82
N LEU A 246 10.03 14.25 -22.66
CA LEU A 246 11.41 13.86 -22.92
C LEU A 246 11.68 13.68 -24.42
N GLY A 247 10.71 13.18 -25.17
CA GLY A 247 10.82 12.99 -26.62
C GLY A 247 10.87 14.29 -27.41
N HIS A 248 11.51 14.26 -28.59
CA HIS A 248 11.59 15.43 -29.50
C HIS A 248 10.39 15.57 -30.44
N SER A 249 9.65 14.49 -30.69
CA SER A 249 8.54 14.47 -31.65
C SER A 249 7.59 13.30 -31.40
N GLU A 250 6.30 13.48 -31.67
CA GLU A 250 5.31 12.40 -31.58
C GLU A 250 5.47 11.40 -32.73
N LEU A 251 5.74 10.13 -32.41
CA LEU A 251 5.80 9.06 -33.41
C LEU A 251 4.40 8.63 -33.86
N SER A 252 4.25 8.35 -35.17
CA SER A 252 2.96 7.93 -35.76
C SER A 252 2.32 6.76 -35.01
N GLY A 253 1.04 6.90 -34.64
CA GLY A 253 0.29 5.85 -33.95
C GLY A 253 0.49 5.79 -32.42
N GLN A 254 1.32 6.65 -31.81
CA GLN A 254 1.50 6.70 -30.35
C GLN A 254 0.17 6.93 -29.62
N ARG A 255 -0.62 7.93 -30.05
CA ARG A 255 -1.96 8.19 -29.51
C ARG A 255 -2.89 6.96 -29.59
N ARG A 256 -2.88 6.23 -30.71
CA ARG A 256 -3.71 5.03 -30.90
C ARG A 256 -3.29 3.92 -29.93
N ALA A 257 -2.00 3.73 -29.74
CA ALA A 257 -1.47 2.73 -28.81
C ALA A 257 -1.77 3.09 -27.34
N ILE A 258 -1.68 4.37 -26.96
CA ILE A 258 -2.15 4.87 -25.66
C ILE A 258 -3.66 4.63 -25.48
N ASN A 259 -4.45 4.76 -26.56
CA ASN A 259 -5.87 4.42 -26.54
C ASN A 259 -6.15 2.94 -26.32
N LEU A 260 -5.37 2.07 -26.97
CA LEU A 260 -5.45 0.62 -26.76
C LEU A 260 -5.08 0.24 -25.31
N LEU A 261 -3.99 0.80 -24.77
CA LEU A 261 -3.56 0.55 -23.39
C LEU A 261 -4.64 0.96 -22.39
N PHE A 262 -5.24 2.13 -22.59
CA PHE A 262 -6.34 2.60 -21.75
C PHE A 262 -7.53 1.63 -21.73
N ALA A 263 -7.95 1.15 -22.90
CA ALA A 263 -9.04 0.18 -23.01
C ALA A 263 -8.67 -1.14 -22.32
N ALA A 264 -7.43 -1.62 -22.48
CA ALA A 264 -6.95 -2.83 -21.82
C ALA A 264 -6.97 -2.71 -20.29
N ILE A 265 -6.52 -1.57 -19.73
CA ILE A 265 -6.59 -1.32 -18.28
C ILE A 265 -8.04 -1.33 -17.80
N LEU A 266 -8.96 -0.69 -18.53
CA LEU A 266 -10.38 -0.68 -18.14
C LEU A 266 -10.98 -2.09 -18.13
N VAL A 267 -10.63 -2.93 -19.11
CA VAL A 267 -11.04 -4.33 -19.16
C VAL A 267 -10.50 -5.10 -17.95
N VAL A 268 -9.24 -4.92 -17.59
CA VAL A 268 -8.64 -5.56 -16.41
C VAL A 268 -9.32 -5.09 -15.12
N VAL A 269 -9.48 -3.78 -14.93
CA VAL A 269 -10.10 -3.20 -13.72
C VAL A 269 -11.53 -3.71 -13.53
N VAL A 270 -12.37 -3.61 -14.56
CA VAL A 270 -13.78 -4.02 -14.45
C VAL A 270 -13.87 -5.54 -14.35
N GLY A 271 -13.09 -6.26 -15.16
CA GLY A 271 -13.06 -7.71 -15.19
C GLY A 271 -12.61 -8.32 -13.86
N SER A 272 -11.56 -7.78 -13.23
CA SER A 272 -11.06 -8.28 -11.95
C SER A 272 -12.04 -8.02 -10.81
N LEU A 273 -12.61 -6.82 -10.71
CA LEU A 273 -13.58 -6.49 -9.64
C LEU A 273 -14.84 -7.35 -9.74
N LEU A 274 -15.36 -7.56 -10.95
CA LEU A 274 -16.49 -8.47 -11.19
C LEU A 274 -16.12 -9.92 -10.93
N GLY A 275 -14.90 -10.32 -11.31
CA GLY A 275 -14.34 -11.63 -11.03
C GLY A 275 -14.27 -11.92 -9.53
N GLU A 276 -13.64 -11.04 -8.76
CA GLU A 276 -13.55 -11.10 -7.30
C GLU A 276 -14.92 -11.23 -6.65
N TRP A 277 -15.90 -10.45 -7.12
CA TRP A 277 -17.27 -10.53 -6.63
C TRP A 277 -17.92 -11.88 -6.95
N ALA A 278 -17.84 -12.33 -8.20
CA ALA A 278 -18.36 -13.64 -8.61
C ALA A 278 -17.68 -14.80 -7.86
N GLY A 279 -16.38 -14.68 -7.57
CA GLY A 279 -15.64 -15.64 -6.75
C GLY A 279 -16.15 -15.70 -5.31
N LEU A 280 -16.36 -14.55 -4.68
CA LEU A 280 -16.92 -14.48 -3.31
C LEU A 280 -18.39 -14.93 -3.24
N LEU A 281 -19.15 -14.79 -4.33
CA LEU A 281 -20.50 -15.33 -4.46
C LEU A 281 -20.53 -16.85 -4.76
N GLN A 282 -19.37 -17.51 -4.84
CA GLN A 282 -19.24 -18.94 -5.17
C GLN A 282 -19.74 -19.32 -6.57
N TRP A 283 -19.75 -18.39 -7.53
CA TRP A 283 -20.26 -18.64 -8.90
C TRP A 283 -19.26 -19.31 -9.84
N LEU A 284 -17.98 -19.35 -9.45
CA LEU A 284 -16.88 -19.77 -10.34
C LEU A 284 -16.42 -21.23 -10.13
N GLY A 285 -16.88 -21.90 -9.07
CA GLY A 285 -16.40 -23.25 -8.70
C GLY A 285 -14.87 -23.30 -8.67
N ASP A 286 -14.27 -24.38 -9.18
CA ASP A 286 -12.81 -24.61 -9.19
C ASP A 286 -11.98 -23.57 -9.97
N THR A 287 -12.62 -22.67 -10.73
CA THR A 287 -11.93 -21.63 -11.50
C THR A 287 -11.74 -20.32 -10.73
N TRP A 288 -12.14 -20.27 -9.45
CA TRP A 288 -12.06 -19.09 -8.58
C TRP A 288 -10.65 -18.50 -8.51
N PHE A 289 -9.59 -19.31 -8.51
CA PHE A 289 -8.21 -18.82 -8.45
C PHE A 289 -7.81 -18.07 -9.73
N TRP A 290 -8.37 -18.46 -10.88
CA TRP A 290 -8.02 -17.90 -12.19
C TRP A 290 -8.81 -16.64 -12.52
N PHE A 291 -10.12 -16.65 -12.29
CA PHE A 291 -11.00 -15.55 -12.70
C PHE A 291 -11.63 -14.80 -11.53
N GLY A 292 -11.53 -15.34 -10.31
CA GLY A 292 -12.16 -14.84 -9.09
C GLY A 292 -11.19 -14.14 -8.14
N ASN A 293 -11.30 -14.47 -6.85
CA ASN A 293 -10.52 -13.89 -5.76
C ASN A 293 -9.46 -14.89 -5.26
N GLN A 294 -8.16 -14.60 -5.36
CA GLN A 294 -7.09 -15.50 -4.92
C GLN A 294 -6.95 -15.67 -3.39
N GLY A 295 -7.62 -14.84 -2.60
CA GLY A 295 -7.61 -14.92 -1.13
C GLY A 295 -6.37 -14.33 -0.45
N TRP A 296 -5.51 -13.63 -1.19
CA TRP A 296 -4.32 -12.96 -0.66
C TRP A 296 -4.49 -11.45 -0.68
N GLU A 297 -4.37 -10.82 0.48
CA GLU A 297 -4.48 -9.36 0.60
C GLU A 297 -3.47 -8.65 -0.32
N TYR A 298 -3.95 -7.64 -1.07
CA TYR A 298 -3.27 -6.90 -2.15
C TYR A 298 -3.07 -7.67 -3.47
N LEU A 299 -3.32 -8.99 -3.49
CA LEU A 299 -3.21 -9.87 -4.66
C LEU A 299 -4.51 -10.65 -4.90
N GLU A 300 -5.65 -10.08 -4.53
CA GLU A 300 -6.97 -10.72 -4.65
C GLU A 300 -7.36 -10.98 -6.11
N ILE A 301 -6.92 -10.13 -7.03
CA ILE A 301 -7.17 -10.25 -8.48
C ILE A 301 -6.81 -11.64 -9.02
N GLY A 302 -7.76 -12.32 -9.70
CA GLY A 302 -7.56 -13.65 -10.28
C GLY A 302 -6.37 -13.77 -11.25
N ARG A 303 -5.75 -14.96 -11.34
CA ARG A 303 -4.52 -15.20 -12.10
C ARG A 303 -4.59 -14.76 -13.57
N PHE A 304 -5.73 -14.97 -14.23
CA PHE A 304 -5.95 -14.54 -15.62
C PHE A 304 -5.80 -13.02 -15.75
N TRP A 305 -6.45 -12.27 -14.86
CA TRP A 305 -6.42 -10.82 -14.85
C TRP A 305 -5.02 -10.28 -14.51
N GLN A 306 -4.29 -10.94 -13.61
CA GLN A 306 -2.89 -10.59 -13.31
C GLN A 306 -1.95 -10.79 -14.51
N ILE A 307 -2.12 -11.87 -15.29
CA ILE A 307 -1.34 -12.08 -16.51
C ILE A 307 -1.64 -10.97 -17.53
N LEU A 308 -2.93 -10.61 -17.69
CA LEU A 308 -3.32 -9.52 -18.59
C LEU A 308 -2.77 -8.17 -18.12
N LEU A 309 -2.73 -7.92 -16.80
CA LEU A 309 -2.07 -6.75 -16.22
C LEU A 309 -0.57 -6.73 -16.54
N ALA A 310 0.14 -7.85 -16.35
CA ALA A 310 1.57 -7.96 -16.66
C ALA A 310 1.85 -7.68 -18.15
N ILE A 311 1.04 -8.23 -19.06
CA ILE A 311 1.10 -7.93 -20.50
C ILE A 311 0.86 -6.44 -20.76
N GLY A 312 -0.12 -5.84 -20.08
CA GLY A 312 -0.41 -4.41 -20.15
C GLY A 312 0.77 -3.54 -19.70
N LEU A 313 1.47 -3.92 -18.62
CA LEU A 313 2.65 -3.22 -18.12
C LEU A 313 3.84 -3.33 -19.09
N VAL A 314 4.06 -4.51 -19.71
CA VAL A 314 5.08 -4.66 -20.76
C VAL A 314 4.73 -3.82 -21.99
N PHE A 315 3.46 -3.81 -22.40
CA PHE A 315 2.99 -2.97 -23.49
C PHE A 315 3.21 -1.48 -23.18
N TRP A 316 2.85 -1.04 -21.97
CA TRP A 316 3.11 0.31 -21.48
C TRP A 316 4.59 0.68 -21.53
N PHE A 317 5.49 -0.19 -21.05
CA PHE A 317 6.93 0.05 -21.15
C PHE A 317 7.38 0.23 -22.61
N GLY A 318 6.84 -0.58 -23.53
CA GLY A 318 7.07 -0.41 -24.97
C GLY A 318 6.63 0.97 -25.50
N LEU A 319 5.55 1.54 -24.98
CA LEU A 319 5.11 2.90 -25.33
C LEU A 319 6.02 3.98 -24.77
N LEU A 320 6.55 3.80 -23.55
CA LEU A 320 7.54 4.71 -22.97
C LEU A 320 8.83 4.71 -23.79
N TRP A 321 9.38 3.53 -24.07
CA TRP A 321 10.54 3.37 -24.94
C TRP A 321 10.31 4.06 -26.28
N ARG A 322 9.18 3.78 -26.93
CA ARG A 322 8.82 4.40 -28.21
C ARG A 322 8.79 5.93 -28.14
N ALA A 323 8.26 6.51 -27.06
CA ALA A 323 8.20 7.97 -26.90
C ALA A 323 9.58 8.63 -26.73
N VAL A 324 10.50 7.97 -26.01
CA VAL A 324 11.83 8.54 -25.70
C VAL A 324 12.93 8.12 -26.67
N ALA A 325 12.72 7.06 -27.45
CA ALA A 325 13.73 6.51 -28.37
C ALA A 325 14.37 7.55 -29.31
N PRO A 326 13.62 8.50 -29.91
CA PRO A 326 14.25 9.54 -30.74
C PRO A 326 15.21 10.45 -29.97
N ALA A 327 14.94 10.71 -28.69
CA ALA A 327 15.77 11.54 -27.82
C ALA A 327 16.91 10.76 -27.14
N TRP A 328 16.93 9.44 -27.25
CA TRP A 328 17.96 8.60 -26.60
C TRP A 328 19.37 8.82 -27.16
N HIS A 329 19.47 9.27 -28.42
CA HIS A 329 20.73 9.62 -29.07
C HIS A 329 21.28 10.99 -28.65
N ASP A 330 20.48 11.83 -27.98
CA ASP A 330 20.94 13.09 -27.42
C ASP A 330 21.83 12.82 -26.19
N ALA A 331 23.12 13.11 -26.32
CA ALA A 331 24.11 12.89 -25.25
C ALA A 331 23.77 13.66 -23.97
N GLU A 332 23.11 14.82 -24.07
CA GLU A 332 22.71 15.60 -22.91
C GLU A 332 21.55 14.92 -22.16
N GLN A 333 20.59 14.30 -22.85
CA GLN A 333 19.41 13.71 -22.20
C GLN A 333 19.56 12.23 -21.86
N ARG A 334 20.51 11.53 -22.51
CA ARG A 334 20.66 10.08 -22.43
C ARG A 334 20.72 9.53 -21.00
N SER A 335 21.42 10.20 -20.08
CA SER A 335 21.50 9.75 -18.69
C SER A 335 20.14 9.79 -17.97
N LEU A 336 19.37 10.86 -18.13
CA LEU A 336 18.02 10.97 -17.54
C LEU A 336 17.05 9.97 -18.19
N ILE A 337 17.13 9.81 -19.51
CA ILE A 337 16.31 8.83 -20.24
C ILE A 337 16.65 7.40 -19.79
N ASN A 338 17.93 7.07 -19.58
CA ASN A 338 18.33 5.76 -19.08
C ASN A 338 17.75 5.48 -17.69
N PHE A 339 17.84 6.44 -16.75
CA PHE A 339 17.22 6.28 -15.43
C PHE A 339 15.71 6.12 -15.52
N PHE A 340 15.05 6.93 -16.35
CA PHE A 340 13.61 6.82 -16.61
C PHE A 340 13.23 5.43 -17.12
N LEU A 341 13.96 4.90 -18.10
CA LEU A 341 13.71 3.58 -18.67
C LEU A 341 14.05 2.44 -17.71
N ILE A 342 15.12 2.55 -16.92
CA ILE A 342 15.48 1.53 -15.90
C ILE A 342 14.37 1.46 -14.85
N ALA A 343 13.97 2.61 -14.30
CA ALA A 343 12.91 2.66 -13.30
C ALA A 343 11.56 2.19 -13.88
N ALA A 344 11.25 2.56 -15.13
CA ALA A 344 10.06 2.08 -15.83
C ALA A 344 10.09 0.56 -16.09
N ALA A 345 11.24 0.00 -16.48
CA ALA A 345 11.40 -1.42 -16.74
C ALA A 345 11.28 -2.27 -15.46
N ALA A 346 11.67 -1.71 -14.31
CA ALA A 346 11.51 -2.38 -13.02
C ALA A 346 10.05 -2.69 -12.71
N ILE A 347 9.09 -1.85 -13.14
CA ILE A 347 7.66 -2.05 -12.89
C ILE A 347 7.13 -3.39 -13.44
N PRO A 348 7.19 -3.71 -14.75
CA PRO A 348 6.74 -5.02 -15.23
C PRO A 348 7.60 -6.18 -14.72
N VAL A 349 8.92 -5.99 -14.55
CA VAL A 349 9.83 -7.08 -14.12
C VAL A 349 9.53 -7.51 -12.69
N PHE A 350 9.41 -6.57 -11.75
CA PHE A 350 9.16 -6.87 -10.35
C PHE A 350 7.69 -7.15 -10.03
N TYR A 351 6.80 -7.14 -11.04
CA TYR A 351 5.47 -7.71 -10.92
C TYR A 351 5.44 -9.25 -11.11
N LEU A 352 6.46 -9.83 -11.79
CA LEU A 352 6.54 -11.27 -12.05
C LEU A 352 6.47 -12.17 -10.79
N PRO A 353 7.03 -11.79 -9.62
CA PRO A 353 6.89 -12.58 -8.40
C PRO A 353 5.45 -12.91 -7.99
N ALA A 354 4.47 -12.08 -8.40
CA ALA A 354 3.05 -12.36 -8.18
C ALA A 354 2.62 -13.68 -8.81
N LEU A 355 3.34 -14.15 -9.84
CA LEU A 355 3.07 -15.36 -10.62
C LEU A 355 3.76 -16.62 -10.09
N PHE A 356 4.59 -16.51 -9.04
CA PHE A 356 5.44 -17.61 -8.56
C PHE A 356 4.79 -18.53 -7.51
N PHE A 357 3.52 -18.29 -7.18
CA PHE A 357 2.75 -19.11 -6.24
C PHE A 357 1.35 -19.41 -6.77
N ASP A 358 0.69 -20.39 -6.18
CA ASP A 358 -0.70 -20.74 -6.46
C ASP A 358 -1.47 -21.07 -5.18
N GLY A 359 -2.74 -21.49 -5.32
CA GLY A 359 -3.60 -21.85 -4.19
C GLY A 359 -3.14 -23.05 -3.36
N SER A 360 -2.09 -23.76 -3.78
CA SER A 360 -1.52 -24.94 -3.08
C SER A 360 -0.13 -24.68 -2.49
N THR A 361 0.46 -23.51 -2.78
CA THR A 361 1.80 -23.16 -2.32
C THR A 361 1.82 -22.97 -0.80
N HIS A 362 2.87 -23.46 -0.13
CA HIS A 362 3.03 -23.32 1.31
C HIS A 362 2.93 -21.84 1.74
N TYR A 363 2.17 -21.55 2.80
CA TYR A 363 1.84 -20.19 3.24
C TYR A 363 3.06 -19.26 3.34
N THR A 364 4.11 -19.66 4.06
CA THR A 364 5.35 -18.86 4.23
C THR A 364 6.03 -18.54 2.89
N VAL A 365 5.95 -19.44 1.90
CA VAL A 365 6.56 -19.23 0.56
C VAL A 365 5.71 -18.26 -0.25
N ALA A 366 4.39 -18.46 -0.26
CA ALA A 366 3.46 -17.54 -0.90
C ALA A 366 3.57 -16.12 -0.31
N ASP A 367 3.63 -16.01 1.02
CA ASP A 367 3.77 -14.74 1.74
C ASP A 367 5.11 -14.05 1.47
N THR A 368 6.19 -14.82 1.30
CA THR A 368 7.49 -14.27 0.87
C THR A 368 7.34 -13.59 -0.50
N TRP A 369 6.79 -14.28 -1.49
CA TRP A 369 6.58 -13.68 -2.82
C TRP A 369 5.54 -12.57 -2.83
N ARG A 370 4.53 -12.64 -1.96
CA ARG A 370 3.53 -11.59 -1.79
C ARG A 370 4.17 -10.27 -1.38
N PHE A 371 5.08 -10.28 -0.42
CA PHE A 371 5.78 -9.05 0.02
C PHE A 371 6.87 -8.56 -0.93
N TRP A 372 7.34 -9.39 -1.87
CA TRP A 372 8.08 -8.86 -3.02
C TRP A 372 7.21 -7.92 -3.88
N ILE A 373 5.90 -8.15 -3.96
CA ILE A 373 5.01 -7.22 -4.65
C ILE A 373 4.62 -6.06 -3.73
N ILE A 374 4.21 -6.33 -2.50
CA ILE A 374 3.68 -5.27 -1.64
C ILE A 374 4.80 -4.31 -1.20
N HIS A 375 5.93 -4.82 -0.70
CA HIS A 375 7.03 -3.99 -0.23
C HIS A 375 7.93 -3.57 -1.41
N LEU A 376 8.57 -4.52 -2.09
CA LEU A 376 9.58 -4.13 -3.09
C LEU A 376 8.97 -3.46 -4.31
N TRP A 377 7.89 -3.99 -4.88
CA TRP A 377 7.29 -3.42 -6.09
C TRP A 377 6.57 -2.10 -5.83
N VAL A 378 5.72 -2.00 -4.80
CA VAL A 378 5.03 -0.74 -4.47
C VAL A 378 5.96 0.23 -3.74
N GLU A 379 6.58 -0.15 -2.62
CA GLU A 379 7.39 0.78 -1.83
C GLU A 379 8.74 1.07 -2.51
N GLY A 380 9.53 0.05 -2.83
CA GLY A 380 10.87 0.25 -3.39
C GLY A 380 10.87 0.81 -4.83
N PHE A 381 10.20 0.13 -5.76
CA PHE A 381 10.30 0.47 -7.18
C PHE A 381 9.39 1.62 -7.61
N PHE A 382 8.20 1.80 -6.99
CA PHE A 382 7.43 3.01 -7.30
C PHE A 382 8.11 4.24 -6.72
N GLU A 383 8.70 4.20 -5.53
CA GLU A 383 9.41 5.37 -4.98
C GLU A 383 10.59 5.77 -5.87
N LEU A 384 11.40 4.82 -6.34
CA LEU A 384 12.44 5.09 -7.34
C LEU A 384 11.86 5.74 -8.61
N PHE A 385 10.82 5.13 -9.18
CA PHE A 385 10.20 5.58 -10.42
C PHE A 385 9.68 7.02 -10.30
N VAL A 386 9.11 7.32 -9.15
CA VAL A 386 8.59 8.62 -8.77
C VAL A 386 9.71 9.64 -8.64
N THR A 387 10.78 9.34 -7.91
CA THR A 387 11.92 10.25 -7.76
C THR A 387 12.45 10.63 -9.13
N VAL A 388 12.58 9.65 -10.04
CA VAL A 388 13.04 9.91 -11.40
C VAL A 388 12.06 10.80 -12.16
N ILE A 389 10.74 10.56 -12.07
CA ILE A 389 9.72 11.41 -12.70
C ILE A 389 9.79 12.85 -12.17
N VAL A 390 9.82 13.04 -10.85
CA VAL A 390 9.86 14.37 -10.22
C VAL A 390 11.12 15.11 -10.62
N ALA A 391 12.28 14.44 -10.57
CA ALA A 391 13.56 15.02 -11.00
C ALA A 391 13.53 15.45 -12.48
N ILE A 392 12.91 14.66 -13.36
CA ILE A 392 12.75 15.00 -14.78
C ILE A 392 11.82 16.19 -14.96
N VAL A 393 10.66 16.20 -14.29
CA VAL A 393 9.72 17.33 -14.36
C VAL A 393 10.41 18.61 -13.89
N PHE A 394 11.13 18.56 -12.78
CA PHE A 394 11.80 19.73 -12.22
C PHE A 394 12.90 20.25 -13.15
N HIS A 395 13.68 19.34 -13.73
CA HIS A 395 14.69 19.70 -14.70
C HIS A 395 14.07 20.36 -15.94
N ARG A 396 12.98 19.80 -16.46
CA ARG A 396 12.27 20.32 -17.64
C ARG A 396 11.57 21.66 -17.40
N LEU A 397 11.10 21.91 -16.18
CA LEU A 397 10.55 23.20 -15.77
C LEU A 397 11.64 24.25 -15.49
N GLY A 398 12.92 23.89 -15.59
CA GLY A 398 14.06 24.78 -15.34
C GLY A 398 14.31 25.07 -13.86
N LEU A 399 13.79 24.24 -12.96
CA LEU A 399 13.88 24.46 -11.51
C LEU A 399 15.18 23.92 -10.92
N VAL A 400 15.73 22.87 -11.54
CA VAL A 400 16.98 22.21 -11.11
C VAL A 400 17.87 21.93 -12.32
N GLU A 401 19.18 22.02 -12.09
CA GLU A 401 20.16 21.61 -13.09
C GLU A 401 20.15 20.10 -13.30
N ARG A 402 20.52 19.67 -14.51
CA ARG A 402 20.62 18.25 -14.87
C ARG A 402 21.48 17.45 -13.90
N ILE A 403 22.62 18.01 -13.49
CA ILE A 403 23.58 17.31 -12.63
C ILE A 403 23.00 17.11 -11.22
N THR A 404 22.26 18.09 -10.70
CA THR A 404 21.54 17.99 -9.42
C THR A 404 20.47 16.92 -9.49
N ALA A 405 19.63 16.94 -10.55
CA ALA A 405 18.61 15.91 -10.76
C ALA A 405 19.20 14.49 -10.79
N LEU A 406 20.33 14.29 -11.50
CA LEU A 406 21.01 12.99 -11.52
C LEU A 406 21.57 12.60 -10.16
N ARG A 407 22.21 13.53 -9.44
CA ARG A 407 22.76 13.25 -8.10
C ARG A 407 21.69 12.83 -7.10
N VAL A 408 20.54 13.50 -7.11
CA VAL A 408 19.39 13.12 -6.27
C VAL A 408 18.90 11.73 -6.61
N ILE A 409 18.73 11.40 -7.90
CA ILE A 409 18.33 10.05 -8.32
C ILE A 409 19.32 8.99 -7.81
N TYR A 410 20.64 9.21 -7.98
CA TYR A 410 21.65 8.27 -7.48
C TYR A 410 21.61 8.12 -5.96
N LEU A 411 21.44 9.22 -5.23
CA LEU A 411 21.37 9.21 -3.79
C LEU A 411 20.15 8.43 -3.29
N ASP A 412 18.98 8.69 -3.87
CA ASP A 412 17.75 7.97 -3.54
C ASP A 412 17.89 6.48 -3.85
N VAL A 413 18.46 6.09 -5.00
CA VAL A 413 18.75 4.67 -5.31
C VAL A 413 19.60 4.03 -4.21
N ILE A 414 20.67 4.68 -3.77
CA ILE A 414 21.56 4.13 -2.74
C ILE A 414 20.83 3.98 -1.41
N LEU A 415 20.07 5.00 -1.00
CA LEU A 415 19.41 5.01 0.31
C LEU A 415 18.21 4.06 0.36
N ILE A 416 17.35 4.07 -0.66
CA ILE A 416 16.15 3.23 -0.74
C ILE A 416 16.55 1.75 -0.83
N PHE A 417 17.41 1.36 -1.77
CA PHE A 417 17.79 -0.06 -1.90
C PHE A 417 18.80 -0.51 -0.84
N GLY A 418 19.54 0.42 -0.24
CA GLY A 418 20.45 0.14 0.87
C GLY A 418 19.72 -0.36 2.11
N GLY A 419 18.47 0.07 2.34
CA GLY A 419 17.59 -0.43 3.40
C GLY A 419 16.53 -1.41 2.89
N GLY A 420 15.70 -0.96 1.94
CA GLY A 420 14.43 -1.59 1.57
C GLY A 420 14.50 -2.98 0.95
N LEU A 421 15.62 -3.33 0.32
CA LEU A 421 15.77 -4.67 -0.26
C LEU A 421 15.76 -5.76 0.81
N ILE A 422 16.55 -5.57 1.88
CA ILE A 422 16.64 -6.51 3.01
C ILE A 422 15.56 -6.20 4.06
N GLY A 423 15.20 -4.92 4.18
CA GLY A 423 14.18 -4.43 5.11
C GLY A 423 12.77 -4.96 4.84
N THR A 424 12.48 -5.37 3.60
CA THR A 424 11.25 -6.11 3.23
C THR A 424 10.91 -7.24 4.20
N GLY A 425 11.91 -7.91 4.78
CA GLY A 425 11.65 -9.01 5.69
C GLY A 425 11.09 -8.61 7.06
N HIS A 426 10.84 -7.33 7.34
CA HIS A 426 10.10 -6.92 8.53
C HIS A 426 8.64 -7.41 8.51
N HIS A 427 8.12 -7.77 7.34
CA HIS A 427 6.84 -8.46 7.17
C HIS A 427 6.90 -9.95 7.51
N TRP A 428 8.11 -10.49 7.69
CA TRP A 428 8.39 -11.91 7.86
C TRP A 428 8.90 -12.25 9.27
N TYR A 429 8.79 -11.31 10.22
CA TYR A 429 9.19 -11.57 11.61
C TYR A 429 8.48 -12.79 12.20
N PHE A 430 7.22 -13.01 11.80
CA PHE A 430 6.32 -13.95 12.48
C PHE A 430 5.61 -14.93 11.54
N THR A 431 5.98 -15.00 10.26
CA THR A 431 5.29 -15.82 9.25
C THR A 431 6.02 -17.12 8.86
N GLY A 432 7.02 -17.52 9.66
CA GLY A 432 7.70 -18.83 9.55
C GLY A 432 9.22 -18.77 9.33
N GLN A 433 9.79 -17.57 9.21
CA GLN A 433 11.21 -17.33 8.98
C GLN A 433 12.02 -17.36 10.29
N THR A 434 13.34 -17.47 10.16
CA THR A 434 14.24 -17.65 11.31
C THR A 434 14.60 -16.33 12.00
N GLN A 435 15.20 -16.42 13.19
CA GLN A 435 15.75 -15.27 13.92
C GLN A 435 16.84 -14.52 13.14
N LEU A 436 17.56 -15.17 12.22
CA LEU A 436 18.53 -14.49 11.34
C LEU A 436 17.82 -13.50 10.40
N ASN A 437 16.68 -13.91 9.83
CA ASN A 437 15.86 -13.01 9.02
C ASN A 437 15.39 -11.82 9.87
N MET A 438 14.85 -12.08 11.07
CA MET A 438 14.42 -11.01 11.99
C MET A 438 15.55 -10.00 12.28
N ALA A 439 16.77 -10.48 12.52
CA ALA A 439 17.93 -9.62 12.78
C ALA A 439 18.22 -8.68 11.62
N LEU A 440 18.42 -9.26 10.41
CA LEU A 440 18.73 -8.50 9.21
C LEU A 440 17.61 -7.52 8.89
N SER A 441 16.38 -8.01 8.83
CA SER A 441 15.24 -7.19 8.48
C SER A 441 15.01 -6.04 9.45
N ALA A 442 15.12 -6.24 10.77
CA ALA A 442 15.01 -5.15 11.74
C ALA A 442 16.08 -4.07 11.55
N THR A 443 17.32 -4.47 11.32
CA THR A 443 18.41 -3.50 11.11
C THR A 443 18.30 -2.73 9.80
N PHE A 444 17.92 -3.40 8.71
CA PHE A 444 17.85 -2.79 7.38
C PHE A 444 16.55 -2.00 7.17
N SER A 445 15.41 -2.43 7.71
CA SER A 445 14.18 -1.64 7.66
C SER A 445 14.27 -0.36 8.50
N ALA A 446 15.07 -0.37 9.56
CA ALA A 446 15.37 0.86 10.30
C ALA A 446 16.17 1.87 9.46
N LEU A 447 17.00 1.41 8.52
CA LEU A 447 17.71 2.30 7.60
C LEU A 447 16.79 2.93 6.55
N GLU A 448 15.62 2.34 6.27
CA GLU A 448 14.63 2.92 5.34
C GLU A 448 14.08 4.25 5.85
N VAL A 449 14.10 4.50 7.17
CA VAL A 449 13.66 5.78 7.76
C VAL A 449 14.67 6.91 7.51
N VAL A 450 15.95 6.57 7.29
CA VAL A 450 17.03 7.56 7.10
C VAL A 450 16.76 8.50 5.92
N PRO A 451 16.51 8.02 4.68
CA PRO A 451 16.17 8.92 3.56
C PRO A 451 14.92 9.78 3.84
N LEU A 452 13.94 9.25 4.57
CA LEU A 452 12.69 9.96 4.86
C LEU A 452 12.90 11.21 5.71
N THR A 453 13.92 11.21 6.58
CA THR A 453 14.31 12.41 7.33
C THR A 453 14.87 13.51 6.43
N LEU A 454 15.60 13.15 5.39
CA LEU A 454 16.22 14.12 4.46
C LEU A 454 15.18 14.82 3.60
N LEU A 455 14.14 14.09 3.17
CA LEU A 455 13.05 14.66 2.38
C LEU A 455 12.35 15.82 3.11
N THR A 456 12.32 15.81 4.45
CA THR A 456 11.77 16.94 5.23
C THR A 456 12.69 18.15 5.28
N LEU A 457 14.02 17.93 5.27
CA LEU A 457 15.00 19.02 5.21
C LEU A 457 14.95 19.70 3.83
N ASP A 458 14.83 18.90 2.78
CA ASP A 458 14.70 19.41 1.42
C ASP A 458 13.37 20.15 1.20
N ALA A 459 12.27 19.77 1.87
CA ALA A 459 10.95 20.39 1.72
C ALA A 459 10.94 21.92 1.91
N ALA A 460 11.82 22.47 2.76
CA ALA A 460 11.97 23.92 2.95
C ALA A 460 12.50 24.62 1.68
N ASP A 461 13.38 23.95 0.93
CA ASP A 461 13.86 24.43 -0.37
C ASP A 461 12.74 24.40 -1.41
N PHE A 462 11.84 23.41 -1.37
CA PHE A 462 10.66 23.37 -2.26
C PHE A 462 9.71 24.55 -2.02
N VAL A 463 9.48 24.94 -0.76
CA VAL A 463 8.65 26.13 -0.41
C VAL A 463 9.28 27.40 -0.99
N THR A 464 10.61 27.52 -0.87
CA THR A 464 11.36 28.66 -1.40
C THR A 464 11.34 28.69 -2.93
N VAL A 465 11.40 27.52 -3.59
CA VAL A 465 11.26 27.37 -5.05
C VAL A 465 9.85 27.72 -5.53
N ALA A 466 8.80 27.30 -4.81
CA ALA A 466 7.41 27.58 -5.15
C ALA A 466 6.97 29.02 -4.81
N GLY A 467 7.65 29.68 -3.88
CA GLY A 467 7.36 31.05 -3.43
C GLY A 467 7.59 32.10 -4.51
N GLY A 468 8.56 31.87 -5.41
CA GLY A 468 8.94 32.79 -6.48
C GLY A 468 9.48 34.13 -5.96
N GLU A 469 10.59 34.62 -6.51
CA GLU A 469 10.90 36.05 -6.41
C GLU A 469 10.24 36.77 -7.59
N ALA A 470 9.58 37.90 -7.29
CA ALA A 470 8.87 38.80 -8.22
C ALA A 470 7.43 38.42 -8.62
N GLY A 471 6.49 38.44 -7.66
CA GLY A 471 5.09 38.90 -7.85
C GLY A 471 4.16 38.16 -8.84
N ALA A 472 4.63 37.17 -9.60
CA ALA A 472 3.84 36.40 -10.54
C ALA A 472 3.51 35.01 -9.96
N PRO A 473 2.25 34.53 -10.07
CA PRO A 473 1.85 33.24 -9.53
C PRO A 473 2.52 32.08 -10.30
N PHE A 474 3.16 31.17 -9.57
CA PHE A 474 3.78 29.97 -10.10
C PHE A 474 2.75 29.02 -10.73
N ARG A 475 2.90 28.71 -12.03
CA ARG A 475 1.92 27.95 -12.85
C ARG A 475 1.51 26.61 -12.23
N HIS A 476 2.46 25.90 -11.59
CA HIS A 476 2.28 24.57 -11.01
C HIS A 476 2.14 24.56 -9.49
N LYS A 477 1.71 25.67 -8.87
CA LYS A 477 1.56 25.82 -7.42
C LYS A 477 0.95 24.60 -6.73
N TRP A 478 -0.21 24.13 -7.21
CA TRP A 478 -0.93 23.03 -6.57
C TRP A 478 -0.25 21.67 -6.76
N THR A 479 0.39 21.42 -7.91
CA THR A 479 1.25 20.23 -8.07
C THR A 479 2.33 20.21 -6.99
N PHE A 480 3.01 21.33 -6.77
CA PHE A 480 4.04 21.45 -5.75
C PHE A 480 3.50 21.31 -4.34
N TYR A 481 2.30 21.82 -4.07
CA TYR A 481 1.67 21.66 -2.75
C TYR A 481 1.39 20.18 -2.47
N PHE A 482 0.89 19.42 -3.45
CA PHE A 482 0.76 17.97 -3.31
C PHE A 482 2.12 17.28 -3.13
N LEU A 483 3.18 17.67 -3.86
CA LEU A 483 4.53 17.12 -3.64
C LEU A 483 5.08 17.43 -2.24
N MET A 484 4.79 18.60 -1.68
CA MET A 484 5.14 18.90 -0.28
C MET A 484 4.35 18.03 0.70
N ALA A 485 3.07 17.78 0.42
CA ALA A 485 2.28 16.84 1.21
C ALA A 485 2.87 15.42 1.16
N VAL A 486 3.34 14.97 -0.01
CA VAL A 486 4.09 13.71 -0.15
C VAL A 486 5.28 13.69 0.81
N GLY A 487 6.14 14.72 0.81
CA GLY A 487 7.28 14.80 1.73
C GLY A 487 6.89 14.76 3.21
N PHE A 488 5.85 15.51 3.60
CA PHE A 488 5.33 15.51 4.98
C PHE A 488 4.83 14.13 5.42
N TRP A 489 4.01 13.49 4.57
CA TRP A 489 3.45 12.18 4.88
C TRP A 489 4.45 11.04 4.69
N ASN A 490 5.50 11.22 3.89
CA ASN A 490 6.56 10.22 3.80
C ASN A 490 7.30 10.13 5.14
N PHE A 491 7.68 11.27 5.72
CA PHE A 491 8.25 11.29 7.05
C PHE A 491 7.27 10.88 8.15
N THR A 492 6.06 11.43 8.17
CA THR A 492 5.11 11.19 9.27
C THR A 492 4.46 9.80 9.17
N GLY A 493 4.00 9.43 7.98
CA GLY A 493 3.31 8.18 7.70
C GLY A 493 4.26 6.99 7.61
N ALA A 494 5.25 7.04 6.73
CA ALA A 494 6.21 5.94 6.57
C ALA A 494 7.32 5.97 7.63
N GLY A 495 7.92 7.13 7.89
CA GLY A 495 8.99 7.26 8.88
C GLY A 495 8.50 7.05 10.32
N VAL A 496 7.66 7.95 10.85
CA VAL A 496 7.24 7.93 12.26
C VAL A 496 6.29 6.76 12.55
N PHE A 497 5.17 6.67 11.83
CA PHE A 497 4.20 5.60 12.08
C PHE A 497 4.65 4.23 11.56
N GLY A 498 5.49 4.17 10.52
CA GLY A 498 6.09 2.90 10.11
C GLY A 498 7.13 2.42 11.13
N PHE A 499 8.02 3.29 11.59
CA PHE A 499 9.01 2.88 12.61
C PHE A 499 8.37 2.52 13.95
N LEU A 500 7.26 3.15 14.32
CA LEU A 500 6.46 2.82 15.50
C LEU A 500 6.13 1.32 15.56
N ILE A 501 5.84 0.69 14.41
CA ILE A 501 5.43 -0.72 14.33
C ILE A 501 6.55 -1.64 13.80
N ASN A 502 7.73 -1.07 13.50
CA ASN A 502 8.83 -1.79 12.85
C ASN A 502 9.69 -2.60 13.83
N MET A 503 9.90 -2.13 15.06
CA MET A 503 10.76 -2.84 16.01
C MET A 503 10.17 -4.24 16.31
N PRO A 504 10.92 -5.35 16.17
CA PRO A 504 10.38 -6.69 16.40
C PRO A 504 9.65 -6.86 17.74
N ILE A 505 10.12 -6.20 18.82
CA ILE A 505 9.46 -6.26 20.12
C ILE A 505 8.10 -5.56 20.12
N VAL A 506 7.95 -4.44 19.42
CA VAL A 506 6.67 -3.72 19.31
C VAL A 506 5.74 -4.47 18.36
N SER A 507 6.27 -4.86 17.20
CA SER A 507 5.56 -5.65 16.18
C SER A 507 4.99 -6.94 16.77
N TYR A 508 5.69 -7.59 17.72
CA TYR A 508 5.20 -8.80 18.39
C TYR A 508 3.84 -8.62 19.08
N PHE A 509 3.54 -7.42 19.59
CA PHE A 509 2.26 -7.10 20.23
C PHE A 509 1.30 -6.35 19.31
N GLU A 510 1.83 -5.59 18.35
CA GLU A 510 1.05 -4.73 17.47
C GLU A 510 0.59 -5.42 16.19
N ALA A 511 1.31 -6.42 15.67
CA ALA A 511 1.09 -6.95 14.33
C ALA A 511 -0.39 -7.31 14.10
N GLY A 512 -1.03 -6.63 13.14
CA GLY A 512 -2.45 -6.82 12.82
C GLY A 512 -3.44 -6.04 13.69
N THR A 513 -2.99 -5.15 14.57
CA THR A 513 -3.86 -4.18 15.26
C THR A 513 -4.15 -2.97 14.36
N ASN A 514 -4.79 -1.93 14.90
CA ASN A 514 -5.06 -0.68 14.19
C ASN A 514 -3.85 0.23 13.96
N LEU A 515 -2.68 -0.01 14.56
CA LEU A 515 -1.50 0.79 14.23
C LEU A 515 -0.98 0.45 12.82
N THR A 516 -1.17 -0.80 12.36
CA THR A 516 -0.89 -1.22 10.98
C THR A 516 -1.70 -0.41 9.95
N PRO A 517 -3.05 -0.34 9.98
CA PRO A 517 -3.80 0.52 9.06
C PRO A 517 -3.63 2.02 9.36
N ASN A 518 -3.23 2.43 10.57
CA ASN A 518 -2.81 3.82 10.83
C ASN A 518 -1.61 4.21 9.95
N HIS A 519 -0.52 3.44 10.04
CA HIS A 519 0.63 3.59 9.15
C HIS A 519 0.23 3.40 7.69
N GLY A 520 -0.53 2.35 7.38
CA GLY A 520 -0.96 2.02 6.02
C GLY A 520 -1.72 3.15 5.32
N HIS A 521 -2.66 3.83 5.98
CA HIS A 521 -3.34 4.99 5.39
C HIS A 521 -2.40 6.19 5.28
N ALA A 522 -1.61 6.47 6.32
CA ALA A 522 -0.69 7.60 6.34
C ALA A 522 0.38 7.50 5.24
N ALA A 523 0.93 6.30 5.02
CA ALA A 523 1.93 6.03 3.99
C ALA A 523 1.29 5.87 2.60
N MET A 524 0.35 4.93 2.43
CA MET A 524 -0.21 4.61 1.10
C MET A 524 -0.92 5.81 0.47
N MET A 525 -1.83 6.45 1.22
CA MET A 525 -2.53 7.63 0.69
C MET A 525 -1.66 8.89 0.78
N GLY A 526 -0.96 9.10 1.90
CA GLY A 526 -0.19 10.31 2.12
C GLY A 526 1.02 10.46 1.20
N VAL A 527 1.65 9.36 0.79
CA VAL A 527 2.81 9.34 -0.12
C VAL A 527 2.36 9.04 -1.54
N PHE A 528 2.01 7.77 -1.83
CA PHE A 528 1.71 7.34 -3.20
C PHE A 528 0.41 7.96 -3.72
N GLY A 529 -0.61 8.07 -2.87
CA GLY A 529 -1.87 8.70 -3.22
C GLY A 529 -1.73 10.18 -3.54
N MET A 530 -1.13 10.96 -2.64
CA MET A 530 -0.90 12.41 -2.86
C MET A 530 -0.05 12.66 -4.10
N LEU A 531 0.92 11.80 -4.39
CA LEU A 531 1.70 11.88 -5.60
C LEU A 531 0.90 11.56 -6.86
N GLY A 532 0.06 10.53 -6.82
CA GLY A 532 -0.89 10.24 -7.89
C GLY A 532 -1.75 11.46 -8.21
N VAL A 533 -2.25 12.14 -7.17
CA VAL A 533 -2.99 13.40 -7.32
C VAL A 533 -2.10 14.54 -7.83
N ALA A 534 -0.84 14.63 -7.41
CA ALA A 534 0.12 15.63 -7.92
C ALA A 534 0.30 15.48 -9.44
N LEU A 535 0.45 14.25 -9.93
CA LEU A 535 0.52 13.93 -11.36
C LEU A 535 -0.79 14.26 -12.08
N MET A 536 -1.95 13.94 -11.50
CA MET A 536 -3.25 14.34 -12.07
C MET A 536 -3.35 15.86 -12.24
N VAL A 537 -2.98 16.61 -11.21
CA VAL A 537 -3.03 18.07 -11.22
C VAL A 537 -1.99 18.65 -12.20
N PHE A 538 -0.82 18.04 -12.32
CA PHE A 538 0.21 18.43 -13.28
C PHE A 538 -0.26 18.25 -14.73
N VAL A 539 -0.72 17.04 -15.08
CA VAL A 539 -1.24 16.73 -16.41
C VAL A 539 -2.45 17.59 -16.74
N LEU A 540 -3.36 17.80 -15.77
CA LEU A 540 -4.50 18.69 -15.93
C LEU A 540 -4.03 20.12 -16.24
N ARG A 541 -3.08 20.67 -15.47
CA ARG A 541 -2.59 22.03 -15.64
C ARG A 541 -1.95 22.27 -17.00
N GLU A 542 -1.22 21.29 -17.52
CA GLU A 542 -0.55 21.38 -18.82
C GLU A 542 -1.51 21.20 -20.00
N THR A 543 -2.60 20.46 -19.83
CA THR A 543 -3.52 20.15 -20.91
C THR A 543 -4.62 21.19 -21.11
N VAL A 544 -5.10 21.81 -20.02
CA VAL A 544 -6.22 22.77 -20.08
C VAL A 544 -5.77 24.22 -20.28
N HIS A 545 -6.62 25.01 -20.95
CA HIS A 545 -6.41 26.46 -21.10
C HIS A 545 -6.52 27.20 -19.76
N ASP A 546 -5.83 28.35 -19.65
CA ASP A 546 -5.74 29.13 -18.41
C ASP A 546 -7.11 29.64 -17.91
N SER A 547 -8.04 29.94 -18.82
CA SER A 547 -9.40 30.39 -18.47
C SER A 547 -10.23 29.29 -17.79
N LEU A 548 -10.04 28.03 -18.21
CA LEU A 548 -10.66 26.88 -17.56
C LEU A 548 -9.95 26.59 -16.24
N TRP A 549 -8.62 26.61 -16.22
CA TRP A 549 -7.83 26.41 -15.00
C TRP A 549 -8.26 27.34 -13.86
N ALA A 550 -8.50 28.63 -14.14
CA ALA A 550 -8.96 29.59 -13.13
C ALA A 550 -10.27 29.17 -12.43
N ARG A 551 -11.11 28.38 -13.10
CA ARG A 551 -12.34 27.80 -12.52
C ARG A 551 -12.08 26.48 -11.81
N LEU A 552 -11.16 25.66 -12.33
CA LEU A 552 -10.82 24.35 -11.76
C LEU A 552 -9.99 24.46 -10.48
N GLU A 553 -9.17 25.51 -10.36
CA GLU A 553 -8.25 25.71 -9.24
C GLU A 553 -8.95 25.67 -7.88
N LYS A 554 -10.17 26.21 -7.76
CA LYS A 554 -10.92 26.18 -6.50
C LYS A 554 -11.22 24.75 -6.01
N TYR A 555 -11.45 23.82 -6.94
CA TYR A 555 -11.69 22.42 -6.63
C TYR A 555 -10.40 21.71 -6.26
N VAL A 556 -9.30 21.98 -6.98
CA VAL A 556 -7.97 21.47 -6.63
C VAL A 556 -7.53 21.93 -5.24
N ARG A 557 -7.74 23.22 -4.92
CA ARG A 557 -7.48 23.78 -3.59
C ARG A 557 -8.31 23.11 -2.50
N CYS A 558 -9.60 22.94 -2.74
CA CYS A 558 -10.50 22.27 -1.80
C CYS A 558 -10.02 20.84 -1.57
N GLY A 559 -9.76 20.11 -2.67
CA GLY A 559 -9.24 18.74 -2.67
C GLY A 559 -7.95 18.59 -1.87
N PHE A 560 -6.98 19.50 -2.07
CA PHE A 560 -5.72 19.50 -1.32
C PHE A 560 -5.94 19.51 0.20
N TRP A 561 -6.74 20.46 0.69
CA TRP A 561 -7.00 20.56 2.14
C TRP A 561 -7.90 19.45 2.64
N GLY A 562 -8.94 19.07 1.91
CA GLY A 562 -9.84 17.99 2.31
C GLY A 562 -9.12 16.64 2.42
N LEU A 563 -8.20 16.32 1.51
CA LEU A 563 -7.41 15.10 1.58
C LEU A 563 -6.45 15.12 2.78
N ASN A 564 -5.70 16.20 2.99
CA ASN A 564 -4.73 16.27 4.09
C ASN A 564 -5.41 16.32 5.48
N VAL A 565 -6.41 17.19 5.64
CA VAL A 565 -7.14 17.35 6.90
C VAL A 565 -7.97 16.11 7.19
N GLY A 566 -8.66 15.54 6.21
CA GLY A 566 -9.43 14.31 6.37
C GLY A 566 -8.55 13.12 6.78
N LEU A 567 -7.37 12.97 6.15
CA LEU A 567 -6.39 11.94 6.50
C LEU A 567 -5.85 12.11 7.92
N ALA A 568 -5.49 13.35 8.32
CA ALA A 568 -5.07 13.64 9.68
C ALA A 568 -6.19 13.35 10.70
N MET A 569 -7.43 13.73 10.42
CA MET A 569 -8.58 13.49 11.29
C MET A 569 -8.84 11.98 11.50
N MET A 570 -8.87 11.17 10.43
CA MET A 570 -9.12 9.72 10.59
C MET A 570 -8.03 9.02 11.41
N ILE A 571 -6.78 9.49 11.28
CA ILE A 571 -5.64 9.00 12.05
C ILE A 571 -5.79 9.38 13.53
N LEU A 572 -5.94 10.67 13.81
CA LEU A 572 -5.91 11.21 15.18
C LEU A 572 -7.16 10.86 15.98
N PHE A 573 -8.32 10.80 15.34
CA PHE A 573 -9.59 10.56 16.04
C PHE A 573 -9.91 9.08 16.21
N SER A 574 -9.37 8.21 15.36
CA SER A 574 -9.75 6.79 15.35
C SER A 574 -8.57 5.85 15.28
N LEU A 575 -7.82 5.82 14.17
CA LEU A 575 -6.88 4.71 13.89
C LEU A 575 -5.77 4.62 14.93
N PHE A 576 -5.09 5.73 15.21
CA PHE A 576 -4.00 5.77 16.19
C PHE A 576 -4.48 5.45 17.63
N PRO A 577 -5.47 6.15 18.21
CA PRO A 577 -5.93 5.83 19.56
C PRO A 577 -6.53 4.42 19.68
N SER A 578 -7.22 3.93 18.65
CA SER A 578 -7.75 2.56 18.65
C SER A 578 -6.63 1.52 18.58
N GLY A 579 -5.52 1.83 17.92
CA GLY A 579 -4.35 0.96 17.86
C GLY A 579 -3.62 0.87 19.19
N LEU A 580 -3.42 2.00 19.86
CA LEU A 580 -2.86 2.02 21.22
C LEU A 580 -3.73 1.23 22.20
N LEU A 581 -5.06 1.39 22.12
CA LEU A 581 -6.01 0.65 22.93
C LEU A 581 -5.94 -0.86 22.67
N GLN A 582 -5.81 -1.26 21.39
CA GLN A 582 -5.64 -2.67 21.04
C GLN A 582 -4.32 -3.24 21.54
N VAL A 583 -3.19 -2.55 21.37
CA VAL A 583 -1.90 -3.01 21.89
C VAL A 583 -1.93 -3.16 23.41
N HIS A 584 -2.53 -2.20 24.11
CA HIS A 584 -2.74 -2.31 25.56
C HIS A 584 -3.56 -3.56 25.92
N ASP A 585 -4.64 -3.83 25.17
CA ASP A 585 -5.46 -5.02 25.37
C ASP A 585 -4.68 -6.32 25.11
N VAL A 586 -3.82 -6.36 24.09
CA VAL A 586 -2.90 -7.49 23.85
C VAL A 586 -2.01 -7.74 25.08
N LEU A 587 -1.44 -6.68 25.65
CA LEU A 587 -0.53 -6.80 26.81
C LEU A 587 -1.22 -7.34 28.06
N VAL A 588 -2.49 -6.96 28.27
CA VAL A 588 -3.26 -7.33 29.47
C VAL A 588 -3.99 -8.67 29.32
N ASN A 589 -4.61 -8.90 28.16
CA ASN A 589 -5.56 -10.00 27.94
C ASN A 589 -5.08 -11.05 26.92
N GLY A 590 -3.97 -10.79 26.21
CA GLY A 590 -3.45 -11.65 25.15
C GLY A 590 -3.92 -11.24 23.75
N TYR A 591 -3.19 -11.68 22.73
CA TYR A 591 -3.42 -11.25 21.34
C TYR A 591 -4.81 -11.62 20.82
N TRP A 592 -5.32 -12.79 21.20
CA TRP A 592 -6.64 -13.26 20.74
C TRP A 592 -7.77 -12.33 21.19
N HIS A 593 -7.68 -11.74 22.39
CA HIS A 593 -8.74 -10.92 22.96
C HIS A 593 -8.86 -9.59 22.20
N ALA A 594 -7.75 -8.93 21.88
CA ALA A 594 -7.74 -7.68 21.11
C ALA A 594 -8.30 -7.83 19.69
N ARG A 595 -8.33 -9.07 19.17
CA ARG A 595 -8.88 -9.44 17.86
C ARG A 595 -10.29 -10.01 17.93
N SER A 596 -10.84 -10.20 19.14
CA SER A 596 -12.17 -10.74 19.35
C SER A 596 -13.29 -9.74 19.08
N LEU A 597 -14.50 -10.24 18.82
CA LEU A 597 -15.69 -9.40 18.73
C LEU A 597 -16.03 -8.74 20.08
N ASP A 598 -15.67 -9.36 21.20
CA ASP A 598 -15.93 -8.80 22.54
C ASP A 598 -15.16 -7.49 22.75
N HIS A 599 -13.88 -7.46 22.35
CA HIS A 599 -13.11 -6.22 22.33
C HIS A 599 -13.72 -5.19 21.36
N LEU A 600 -13.99 -5.58 20.12
CA LEU A 600 -14.52 -4.67 19.10
C LEU A 600 -15.90 -4.10 19.45
N ALA A 601 -16.74 -4.87 20.14
CA ALA A 601 -18.07 -4.47 20.61
C ALA A 601 -18.03 -3.63 21.89
N GLY A 602 -16.86 -3.51 22.54
CA GLY A 602 -16.66 -2.67 23.72
C GLY A 602 -17.01 -1.21 23.45
N GLN A 603 -17.49 -0.50 24.48
CA GLN A 603 -17.98 0.87 24.36
C GLN A 603 -16.93 1.83 23.76
N LEU A 604 -15.68 1.76 24.24
CA LEU A 604 -14.60 2.65 23.79
C LEU A 604 -14.09 2.32 22.38
N PRO A 605 -13.74 1.07 22.02
CA PRO A 605 -13.40 0.70 20.64
C PRO A 605 -14.48 1.08 19.63
N ARG A 606 -15.76 0.86 19.98
CA ARG A 606 -16.88 1.23 19.11
C ARG A 606 -17.04 2.75 18.98
N PHE A 607 -16.88 3.49 20.08
CA PHE A 607 -16.90 4.97 20.05
C PHE A 607 -15.81 5.53 19.15
N LEU A 608 -14.57 5.05 19.28
CA LEU A 608 -13.46 5.47 18.42
C LEU A 608 -13.72 5.12 16.95
N GLY A 609 -14.31 3.94 16.68
CA GLY A 609 -14.75 3.54 15.35
C GLY A 609 -15.72 4.55 14.71
N TRP A 610 -16.71 5.03 15.47
CA TRP A 610 -17.63 6.07 14.99
C TRP A 610 -16.99 7.45 14.89
N LEU A 611 -16.02 7.78 15.74
CA LEU A 611 -15.30 9.05 15.70
C LEU A 611 -14.41 9.20 14.45
N ARG A 612 -14.25 8.12 13.66
CA ARG A 612 -13.64 8.18 12.33
C ARG A 612 -14.50 8.92 11.30
N LEU A 613 -15.83 8.83 11.41
CA LEU A 613 -16.78 9.31 10.41
C LEU A 613 -16.54 10.78 9.98
N PRO A 614 -16.32 11.76 10.88
CA PRO A 614 -16.04 13.14 10.47
C PRO A 614 -14.82 13.27 9.58
N GLY A 615 -13.73 12.54 9.88
CA GLY A 615 -12.52 12.54 9.05
C GLY A 615 -12.76 11.94 7.67
N ASP A 616 -13.50 10.83 7.61
CA ASP A 616 -13.87 10.16 6.37
C ASP A 616 -14.77 11.08 5.50
N LEU A 617 -15.75 11.78 6.09
CA LEU A 617 -16.60 12.73 5.36
C LEU A 617 -15.80 13.89 4.75
N VAL A 618 -14.86 14.47 5.51
CA VAL A 618 -13.97 15.52 5.00
C VAL A 618 -13.10 14.98 3.86
N PHE A 619 -12.52 13.79 4.05
CA PHE A 619 -11.67 13.16 3.04
C PHE A 619 -12.42 12.88 1.73
N ILE A 620 -13.65 12.34 1.81
CA ILE A 620 -14.47 11.99 0.65
C ILE A 620 -15.02 13.24 -0.05
N PHE A 621 -15.75 14.09 0.68
CA PHE A 621 -16.56 15.15 0.07
C PHE A 621 -15.80 16.46 -0.15
N LEU A 622 -14.76 16.73 0.64
CA LEU A 622 -13.92 17.91 0.47
C LEU A 622 -12.55 17.56 -0.12
N GLY A 623 -12.16 16.28 -0.15
CA GLY A 623 -10.92 15.80 -0.74
C GLY A 623 -11.11 15.16 -2.12
N ALA A 624 -11.59 13.91 -2.14
CA ALA A 624 -11.66 13.09 -3.35
C ALA A 624 -12.66 13.64 -4.39
N LEU A 625 -13.87 14.04 -3.97
CA LEU A 625 -14.91 14.54 -4.88
C LEU A 625 -14.49 15.83 -5.63
N PRO A 626 -13.92 16.86 -4.98
CA PRO A 626 -13.41 18.02 -5.71
C PRO A 626 -12.32 17.68 -6.73
N ILE A 627 -11.42 16.75 -6.44
CA ILE A 627 -10.41 16.29 -7.40
C ILE A 627 -11.08 15.62 -8.61
N LEU A 628 -12.06 14.74 -8.38
CA LEU A 628 -12.85 14.13 -9.45
C LEU A 628 -13.55 15.19 -10.32
N ILE A 629 -14.16 16.21 -9.71
CA ILE A 629 -14.79 17.31 -10.45
C ILE A 629 -13.77 18.08 -11.29
N ALA A 630 -12.61 18.42 -10.70
CA ALA A 630 -11.57 19.19 -11.39
C ALA A 630 -11.06 18.45 -12.64
N VAL A 631 -10.65 17.19 -12.47
CA VAL A 631 -10.08 16.37 -13.54
C VAL A 631 -11.16 15.97 -14.55
N GLY A 632 -12.38 15.65 -14.09
CA GLY A 632 -13.51 15.29 -14.94
C GLY A 632 -13.92 16.44 -15.86
N LEU A 633 -14.07 17.66 -15.33
CA LEU A 633 -14.36 18.84 -16.15
C LEU A 633 -13.24 19.17 -17.13
N GLY A 634 -11.98 19.01 -16.72
CA GLY A 634 -10.82 19.16 -17.62
C GLY A 634 -10.82 18.12 -18.75
N TYR A 635 -11.18 16.88 -18.45
CA TYR A 635 -11.31 15.85 -19.49
C TYR A 635 -12.46 16.12 -20.45
N LEU A 636 -13.63 16.54 -19.94
CA LEU A 636 -14.79 16.88 -20.76
C LEU A 636 -14.53 18.06 -21.69
N SER A 637 -13.67 19.02 -21.30
CA SER A 637 -13.36 20.16 -22.15
C SER A 637 -12.72 19.76 -23.47
N LEU A 638 -11.93 18.67 -23.49
CA LEU A 638 -11.32 18.12 -24.71
C LEU A 638 -12.34 17.70 -25.77
N TRP A 639 -13.59 17.43 -25.37
CA TRP A 639 -14.69 17.04 -26.28
C TRP A 639 -15.52 18.25 -26.72
N SER A 640 -15.55 19.30 -25.91
CA SER A 640 -16.32 20.52 -26.17
C SER A 640 -15.58 21.52 -27.09
N GLU A 641 -14.26 21.43 -27.14
CA GLU A 641 -13.43 22.21 -28.06
C GLU A 641 -13.60 21.65 -29.48
N ARG A 642 -14.57 22.19 -30.23
CA ARG A 642 -14.58 22.03 -31.69
C ARG A 642 -13.21 22.49 -32.22
N PRO A 643 -12.57 21.73 -33.13
CA PRO A 643 -11.36 22.22 -33.76
C PRO A 643 -11.70 23.57 -34.41
N GLN A 644 -11.03 24.64 -33.98
CA GLN A 644 -11.07 25.88 -34.73
C GLN A 644 -10.53 25.58 -36.12
N ALA A 645 -11.42 25.52 -37.10
CA ALA A 645 -11.05 25.49 -38.50
C ALA A 645 -10.35 26.83 -38.83
N GLY A 646 -9.03 26.88 -38.67
CA GLY A 646 -8.28 28.12 -38.91
C GLY A 646 -6.94 28.28 -38.21
N ALA A 647 -6.09 27.25 -38.14
CA ALA A 647 -4.67 27.44 -37.87
C ALA A 647 -3.86 26.84 -39.03
N ALA A 648 -3.05 27.68 -39.64
CA ALA A 648 -2.46 27.52 -40.96
C ALA A 648 -1.70 26.19 -41.17
N ARG A 649 -1.88 25.59 -42.35
CA ARG A 649 -0.98 24.56 -42.88
C ARG A 649 0.46 25.09 -42.86
N PRO A 650 1.46 24.29 -42.45
CA PRO A 650 2.85 24.68 -42.64
C PRO A 650 3.12 24.80 -44.15
N ILE A 651 3.67 25.94 -44.54
CA ILE A 651 4.20 26.18 -45.88
C ILE A 651 5.23 25.08 -46.15
N ARG A 652 4.99 24.26 -47.17
CA ARG A 652 6.03 23.40 -47.75
C ARG A 652 7.11 24.31 -48.31
N ALA A 653 8.28 24.36 -47.68
CA ALA A 653 9.48 24.83 -48.34
C ALA A 653 9.97 23.72 -49.29
N ALA A 654 10.19 24.12 -50.54
CA ALA A 654 10.78 23.32 -51.60
C ALA A 654 12.27 23.06 -51.36
#